data_AF-A0A2K8P291-F1
#
_entry.id   AF-A0A2K8P291-F1
#
_cell.length_a   1.000
_cell.length_b   1.000
_cell.length_c   1.000
_cell.angle_alpha   90.00
_cell.angle_beta   90.00
_cell.angle_gamma   90.00
#
_symmetry.space_group_name_H-M   'P 1'
#
loop_
_entity.id
_entity.type
_entity.pdbx_description
1 polymer ?
#
loop_
_entity_poly.entity_id
_entity_poly.type
_entity_poly.pdbx_seq_one_letter_code
_entity_poly.pdbx_strand_id
1 'polypeptide(L)'
;MKKLLGLLGTISLIVPTTILTVSCSTNTKKINIATIIEKKNLGIINKSTEYEIRQAVLLNNPKLVTSDFEITNINISEGSGTANLIGQDKYNGEVTVSFYIVPALKDNLINTELGVISSKTESTIRNAILSKNPDINTNGFEITEIDSTSALIIGDDFIYNGSLTVVFTVQAKKPNLSSVITEKDLGIISDNNALTIQQAVIKLNPKLTSKDISITSITQTSARVNSTSSGRYTGSVNVTFTINGTKPEKTNLTNVITNQNITTVLPNADPDIILNALVKDNSKLNANYVRIYDTGFNSSSGWGWARVTSTDENVYINPKEGYLDLTFKVDENLLATDLASVITNTNLGTLDKLDEITIKSQLAKLNPNLEVNYVDINNITETSAIVTSNNPSKYKGSVNITFKLDTSKAVPLSSVLKERNLGTLNSTDENTIKQAIKSKNPNIDINAIGIDSQSITTSNALVKSTDPTKYSGSVEIEYIIDTSNAIDLNSLIKERNLNGISDNLDSGIIRNILKFNPNTTIQEKDLKVVNKTNEVATIQSNNLAKYKGSVEVQYEVKTLVGYHYDWGGNFENKIALNDKDLLTSSYNVINLSFLYSNVEYQMPTYSPNNPAAVKEGIKALQSQGKRVLISMGGATAEHMKFRSDQKEELKTAIKSVINEYGFDGLDIDWESASLNSSESKKVTAQALKELKDEYKSEGKDFIITMAPEFPYLRKNTEGRNYKEFLDGLDGYYDWINPQFYNGWGDGVQVETSEDAIKTGVQQNTSITNDNVEKRGEFYYLMSKYITSKPNNQNGFYQIPADKFIIGASTNEPAGRGAGSKEAFNKAYNLLNSDGIKIRGLMTWSILFDAFEGMIPDTYGGTEPKIMWYRWSYSKWFDESFGKLKDQK
;
A
#
# COMPACT_ATOMS: atom_id res chain seq x y z
N MET A 1 19.67 35.76 -25.55
CA MET A 1 18.96 36.97 -26.04
C MET A 1 17.44 36.74 -26.17
N LYS A 2 16.83 36.11 -25.15
CA LYS A 2 15.41 36.20 -24.77
C LYS A 2 15.41 35.97 -23.25
N LYS A 3 15.64 37.04 -22.50
CA LYS A 3 15.58 37.19 -21.04
C LYS A 3 15.02 38.59 -20.81
N LEU A 4 14.21 38.75 -19.75
CA LEU A 4 13.39 39.91 -19.34
C LEU A 4 12.01 40.01 -19.99
N LEU A 5 10.96 39.68 -19.24
CA LEU A 5 10.10 40.69 -18.59
C LEU A 5 9.10 39.99 -17.67
N GLY A 6 9.40 40.05 -16.37
CA GLY A 6 8.43 39.83 -15.30
C GLY A 6 7.82 41.17 -14.87
N LEU A 7 6.59 41.08 -14.36
CA LEU A 7 5.88 42.03 -13.50
C LEU A 7 5.86 43.51 -13.90
N LEU A 8 4.66 44.01 -14.22
CA LEU A 8 4.14 45.27 -13.69
C LEU A 8 2.61 45.27 -13.84
N GLY A 9 1.91 45.04 -12.73
CA GLY A 9 0.55 45.53 -12.55
C GLY A 9 0.62 46.89 -11.88
N THR A 10 -0.14 47.87 -12.38
CA THR A 10 -1.19 48.62 -11.66
C THR A 10 -1.48 49.99 -12.28
N ILE A 11 -2.79 50.31 -12.28
CA ILE A 11 -3.45 51.62 -12.39
C ILE A 11 -3.47 52.28 -13.79
N SER A 12 -4.68 52.40 -14.35
CA SER A 12 -5.04 53.62 -15.08
C SER A 12 -6.54 53.93 -14.98
N LEU A 13 -6.77 55.23 -14.80
CA LEU A 13 -7.99 55.98 -14.57
C LEU A 13 -9.20 55.62 -15.44
N ILE A 14 -10.38 55.67 -14.82
CA ILE A 14 -11.68 55.84 -15.50
C ILE A 14 -11.80 57.31 -15.92
N VAL A 15 -12.02 57.55 -17.22
CA VAL A 15 -12.52 58.83 -17.74
C VAL A 15 -13.76 58.53 -18.59
N PRO A 16 -14.91 59.20 -18.37
CA PRO A 16 -16.08 59.00 -19.20
C PRO A 16 -15.95 59.86 -20.46
N THR A 17 -15.84 59.23 -21.63
CA THR A 17 -16.03 59.93 -22.90
C THR A 17 -17.37 59.53 -23.50
N THR A 18 -18.28 60.50 -23.53
CA THR A 18 -19.50 60.53 -24.34
C THR A 18 -19.18 60.17 -25.80
N ILE A 19 -19.82 59.12 -26.32
CA ILE A 19 -19.78 58.79 -27.75
C ILE A 19 -20.85 59.63 -28.45
N LEU A 20 -20.39 60.57 -29.27
CA LEU A 20 -21.18 61.19 -30.33
C LEU A 20 -21.28 60.19 -31.49
N THR A 21 -22.49 59.72 -31.80
CA THR A 21 -22.77 58.97 -33.02
C THR A 21 -22.92 59.95 -34.19
N VAL A 22 -21.87 60.05 -35.01
CA VAL A 22 -21.94 60.66 -36.35
C VAL A 22 -22.07 59.51 -37.36
N SER A 23 -23.25 59.36 -37.95
CA SER A 23 -23.46 58.46 -39.08
C SER A 23 -23.00 59.15 -40.37
N CYS A 24 -21.79 58.84 -40.84
CA CYS A 24 -21.39 59.10 -42.22
C CYS A 24 -21.50 57.80 -43.02
N SER A 25 -22.46 57.76 -43.93
CA SER A 25 -22.59 56.74 -44.96
C SER A 25 -21.47 56.89 -46.00
N THR A 26 -20.45 56.04 -45.94
CA THR A 26 -19.54 55.82 -47.05
C THR A 26 -19.61 54.36 -47.47
N ASN A 27 -19.92 54.13 -48.74
CA ASN A 27 -19.91 52.84 -49.41
C ASN A 27 -18.47 52.29 -49.48
N THR A 28 -17.95 51.76 -48.36
CA THR A 28 -16.67 51.05 -48.30
C THR A 28 -16.92 49.57 -48.56
N LYS A 29 -16.33 49.05 -49.63
CA LYS A 29 -16.32 47.64 -49.99
C LYS A 29 -15.76 46.84 -48.79
N LYS A 30 -16.59 46.04 -48.12
CA LYS A 30 -16.17 45.22 -46.97
C LYS A 30 -15.06 44.24 -47.38
N ILE A 31 -14.07 44.07 -46.51
CA ILE A 31 -12.91 43.19 -46.74
C ILE A 31 -13.24 41.79 -46.23
N ASN A 32 -12.91 40.73 -46.98
CA ASN A 32 -13.16 39.37 -46.52
C ASN A 32 -12.23 39.02 -45.34
N ILE A 33 -12.79 38.68 -44.19
CA ILE A 33 -12.07 38.40 -42.94
C ILE A 33 -11.05 37.25 -43.10
N ALA A 34 -11.35 36.28 -43.98
CA ALA A 34 -10.45 35.17 -44.28
C ALA A 34 -9.10 35.62 -44.88
N THR A 35 -9.04 36.83 -45.44
CA THR A 35 -7.80 37.42 -45.98
C THR A 35 -6.96 38.17 -44.95
N ILE A 36 -7.53 38.46 -43.78
CA ILE A 36 -6.87 39.18 -42.68
C ILE A 36 -6.41 38.23 -41.58
N ILE A 37 -7.07 37.08 -41.45
CA ILE A 37 -6.66 36.02 -40.52
C ILE A 37 -5.48 35.24 -41.13
N GLU A 38 -4.29 35.69 -40.78
CA GLU A 38 -3.01 35.12 -41.21
C GLU A 38 -2.71 33.81 -40.46
N LYS A 39 -3.11 33.70 -39.18
CA LYS A 39 -2.93 32.50 -38.34
C LYS A 39 -4.26 31.87 -37.99
N LYS A 40 -4.59 30.79 -38.70
CA LYS A 40 -5.82 30.00 -38.50
C LYS A 40 -5.70 28.93 -37.42
N ASN A 41 -4.48 28.45 -37.15
CA ASN A 41 -4.21 27.62 -35.98
C ASN A 41 -3.84 28.56 -34.83
N LEU A 42 -4.67 28.58 -33.79
CA LEU A 42 -4.54 29.47 -32.64
C LEU A 42 -3.58 28.92 -31.58
N GLY A 43 -3.14 27.66 -31.71
CA GLY A 43 -2.29 26.98 -30.74
C GLY A 43 -3.09 26.41 -29.56
N ILE A 44 -2.45 26.37 -28.38
CA ILE A 44 -3.03 25.84 -27.15
C ILE A 44 -3.87 26.92 -26.46
N ILE A 45 -5.08 26.57 -26.05
CA ILE A 45 -5.95 27.36 -25.19
C ILE A 45 -6.37 26.54 -23.97
N ASN A 46 -6.77 27.21 -22.89
CA ASN A 46 -7.07 26.52 -21.63
C ASN A 46 -8.45 25.85 -21.62
N LYS A 47 -9.44 26.48 -22.29
CA LYS A 47 -10.85 26.08 -22.31
C LYS A 47 -11.47 26.44 -23.65
N SER A 48 -12.45 25.67 -24.12
CA SER A 48 -13.21 25.91 -25.35
C SER A 48 -14.24 27.06 -25.26
N THR A 49 -14.09 27.97 -24.30
CA THR A 49 -15.01 29.10 -24.16
C THR A 49 -14.82 30.11 -25.28
N GLU A 50 -15.89 30.79 -25.67
CA GLU A 50 -15.84 31.89 -26.64
C GLU A 50 -14.78 32.94 -26.25
N TYR A 51 -14.67 33.26 -24.95
CA TYR A 51 -13.71 34.22 -24.43
C TYR A 51 -12.25 33.80 -24.74
N GLU A 52 -11.85 32.58 -24.37
CA GLU A 52 -10.49 32.06 -24.59
C GLU A 52 -10.15 31.98 -26.08
N ILE A 53 -11.09 31.49 -26.90
CA ILE A 53 -10.92 31.42 -28.36
C ILE A 53 -10.76 32.84 -28.92
N ARG A 54 -11.57 33.80 -28.47
CA ARG A 54 -11.48 35.21 -28.90
C ARG A 54 -10.14 35.85 -28.54
N GLN A 55 -9.64 35.62 -27.33
CA GLN A 55 -8.31 36.09 -26.93
C GLN A 55 -7.22 35.46 -27.80
N ALA A 56 -7.30 34.16 -28.08
CA ALA A 56 -6.34 33.47 -28.91
C ALA A 56 -6.36 33.96 -30.37
N VAL A 57 -7.53 34.29 -30.91
CA VAL A 57 -7.68 34.91 -32.25
C VAL A 57 -6.99 36.27 -32.29
N LEU A 58 -7.26 37.15 -31.32
CA LEU A 58 -6.68 38.50 -31.26
C LEU A 58 -5.16 38.46 -31.07
N LEU A 59 -4.66 37.55 -30.23
CA LEU A 59 -3.23 37.37 -29.98
C LEU A 59 -2.49 36.90 -31.24
N ASN A 60 -3.07 35.95 -31.98
CA ASN A 60 -2.45 35.39 -33.18
C ASN A 60 -2.66 36.27 -34.42
N ASN A 61 -3.66 37.16 -34.42
CA ASN A 61 -4.03 38.02 -35.53
C ASN A 61 -4.18 39.48 -35.03
N PRO A 62 -3.07 40.16 -34.64
CA PRO A 62 -3.10 41.43 -33.90
C PRO A 62 -3.65 42.64 -34.68
N LYS A 63 -4.01 42.46 -35.95
CA LYS A 63 -4.67 43.48 -36.78
C LYS A 63 -6.19 43.56 -36.53
N LEU A 64 -6.75 42.57 -35.84
CA LEU A 64 -8.17 42.50 -35.48
C LEU A 64 -8.41 43.11 -34.09
N VAL A 65 -9.61 43.65 -33.90
CA VAL A 65 -10.14 44.06 -32.59
C VAL A 65 -11.41 43.26 -32.26
N THR A 66 -11.85 43.33 -31.01
CA THR A 66 -12.97 42.51 -30.48
C THR A 66 -14.25 42.62 -31.30
N SER A 67 -14.57 43.81 -31.85
CA SER A 67 -15.80 44.04 -32.63
C SER A 67 -15.70 43.58 -34.10
N ASP A 68 -14.53 43.20 -34.58
CA ASP A 68 -14.31 42.87 -35.99
C ASP A 68 -14.91 41.50 -36.40
N PHE A 69 -15.29 40.67 -35.44
CA PHE A 69 -15.84 39.33 -35.71
C PHE A 69 -16.70 38.76 -34.58
N GLU A 70 -17.61 37.86 -34.96
CA GLU A 70 -18.35 36.98 -34.06
C GLU A 70 -17.79 35.55 -34.14
N ILE A 71 -17.89 34.79 -33.05
CA ILE A 71 -17.47 33.39 -32.99
C ILE A 71 -18.71 32.51 -32.93
N THR A 72 -18.81 31.56 -33.84
CA THR A 72 -19.90 30.59 -33.93
C THR A 72 -19.34 29.19 -34.14
N ASN A 73 -20.21 28.16 -34.04
CA ASN A 73 -19.88 26.78 -34.38
C ASN A 73 -18.60 26.24 -33.70
N ILE A 74 -18.49 26.42 -32.39
CA ILE A 74 -17.39 25.86 -31.60
C ILE A 74 -17.60 24.34 -31.51
N ASN A 75 -16.77 23.58 -32.23
CA ASN A 75 -16.82 22.11 -32.29
C ASN A 75 -15.58 21.52 -31.61
N ILE A 76 -15.79 20.62 -30.64
CA ILE A 76 -14.70 20.03 -29.85
C ILE A 76 -14.61 18.52 -30.10
N SER A 77 -13.38 18.03 -30.29
CA SER A 77 -13.04 16.63 -30.51
C SER A 77 -11.69 16.33 -29.88
N GLU A 78 -11.64 15.39 -28.92
CA GLU A 78 -10.40 14.77 -28.41
C GLU A 78 -9.27 15.78 -28.08
N GLY A 79 -9.52 16.76 -27.21
CA GLY A 79 -8.49 17.74 -26.80
C GLY A 79 -8.11 18.76 -27.88
N SER A 80 -8.86 18.82 -28.99
CA SER A 80 -8.74 19.84 -30.02
C SER A 80 -10.12 20.41 -30.39
N GLY A 81 -10.15 21.54 -31.08
CA GLY A 81 -11.40 22.14 -31.50
C GLY A 81 -11.26 23.07 -32.68
N THR A 82 -12.41 23.37 -33.29
CA THR A 82 -12.55 24.38 -34.32
C THR A 82 -13.63 25.38 -33.95
N ALA A 83 -13.51 26.60 -34.45
CA ALA A 83 -14.55 27.62 -34.35
C ALA A 83 -14.61 28.44 -35.64
N ASN A 84 -15.78 28.94 -35.97
CA ASN A 84 -15.97 29.81 -37.13
C ASN A 84 -15.97 31.27 -36.71
N LEU A 85 -15.25 32.10 -37.46
CA LEU A 85 -15.17 33.54 -37.27
C LEU A 85 -15.93 34.24 -38.39
N ILE A 86 -17.00 34.95 -38.05
CA ILE A 86 -17.84 35.69 -38.99
C ILE A 86 -17.46 37.16 -38.93
N GLY A 87 -17.04 37.75 -40.06
CA GLY A 87 -16.60 39.14 -40.11
C GLY A 87 -17.73 40.14 -39.86
N GLN A 88 -17.45 41.12 -39.00
CA GLN A 88 -18.36 42.20 -38.60
C GLN A 88 -17.80 43.58 -39.00
N ASP A 89 -18.62 44.63 -38.88
CA ASP A 89 -18.27 46.02 -39.22
C ASP A 89 -17.69 46.17 -40.64
N LYS A 90 -16.39 46.46 -40.73
CA LYS A 90 -15.60 46.65 -41.97
C LYS A 90 -15.25 45.33 -42.68
N TYR A 91 -15.50 44.19 -42.05
CA TYR A 91 -15.24 42.86 -42.58
C TYR A 91 -16.52 42.11 -42.99
N ASN A 92 -16.38 41.15 -43.90
CA ASN A 92 -17.41 40.18 -44.28
C ASN A 92 -16.81 38.77 -44.46
N GLY A 93 -17.65 37.76 -44.73
CA GLY A 93 -17.19 36.39 -44.92
C GLY A 93 -16.96 35.63 -43.61
N GLU A 94 -16.56 34.37 -43.75
CA GLU A 94 -16.38 33.43 -42.65
C GLU A 94 -15.04 32.68 -42.81
N VAL A 95 -14.39 32.35 -41.69
CA VAL A 95 -13.21 31.50 -41.69
C VAL A 95 -13.17 30.62 -40.46
N THR A 96 -12.82 29.35 -40.65
CA THR A 96 -12.62 28.40 -39.55
C THR A 96 -11.21 28.49 -39.00
N VAL A 97 -11.10 28.53 -37.68
CA VAL A 97 -9.85 28.46 -36.92
C VAL A 97 -9.81 27.17 -36.10
N SER A 98 -8.61 26.69 -35.81
CA SER A 98 -8.37 25.47 -35.01
C SER A 98 -7.52 25.76 -33.78
N PHE A 99 -7.67 24.94 -32.73
CA PHE A 99 -6.93 25.07 -31.46
C PHE A 99 -6.83 23.72 -30.74
N TYR A 100 -5.90 23.63 -29.80
CA TYR A 100 -5.76 22.52 -28.84
C TYR A 100 -6.20 22.98 -27.46
N ILE A 101 -6.82 22.09 -26.68
CA ILE A 101 -7.31 22.37 -25.33
C ILE A 101 -6.42 21.63 -24.34
N VAL A 102 -5.64 22.37 -23.58
CA VAL A 102 -4.77 21.84 -22.52
C VAL A 102 -5.09 22.59 -21.22
N PRO A 103 -5.50 21.90 -20.14
CA PRO A 103 -5.89 22.56 -18.89
C PRO A 103 -4.78 23.46 -18.33
N ALA A 104 -5.15 24.60 -17.74
CA ALA A 104 -4.16 25.49 -17.14
C ALA A 104 -3.52 24.86 -15.90
N LEU A 105 -2.19 24.91 -15.79
CA LEU A 105 -1.46 24.39 -14.63
C LEU A 105 -1.97 25.01 -13.32
N LYS A 106 -2.22 26.32 -13.32
CA LYS A 106 -2.75 27.05 -12.15
C LYS A 106 -4.13 26.59 -11.67
N ASP A 107 -4.94 26.00 -12.55
CA ASP A 107 -6.26 25.48 -12.20
C ASP A 107 -6.14 24.07 -11.56
N ASN A 108 -4.97 23.42 -11.66
CA ASN A 108 -4.71 22.05 -11.19
C ASN A 108 -3.65 21.98 -10.06
N LEU A 109 -2.71 22.93 -10.02
CA LEU A 109 -1.73 23.12 -8.94
C LEU A 109 -2.27 24.20 -7.98
N ILE A 110 -3.26 23.80 -7.19
CA ILE A 110 -4.05 24.71 -6.34
C ILE A 110 -3.26 25.15 -5.10
N ASN A 111 -2.47 24.25 -4.51
CA ASN A 111 -1.67 24.50 -3.31
C ASN A 111 -0.22 24.81 -3.67
N THR A 112 0.13 26.10 -3.65
CA THR A 112 1.47 26.62 -3.98
C THR A 112 2.38 26.83 -2.77
N GLU A 113 1.83 26.81 -1.54
CA GLU A 113 2.61 26.89 -0.31
C GLU A 113 2.97 25.49 0.20
N LEU A 114 4.22 25.07 -0.02
CA LEU A 114 4.68 23.72 0.30
C LEU A 114 5.10 23.53 1.77
N GLY A 115 5.22 24.63 2.52
CA GLY A 115 5.61 24.59 3.94
C GLY A 115 7.12 24.41 4.17
N VAL A 116 7.49 23.72 5.26
CA VAL A 116 8.89 23.45 5.61
C VAL A 116 9.35 22.19 4.88
N ILE A 117 10.43 22.30 4.10
CA ILE A 117 11.04 21.18 3.38
C ILE A 117 12.45 20.89 3.90
N SER A 118 12.87 19.63 3.81
CA SER A 118 14.15 19.15 4.33
C SER A 118 15.35 19.62 3.51
N SER A 119 15.15 19.86 2.20
CA SER A 119 16.20 20.32 1.28
C SER A 119 15.59 20.99 0.04
N LYS A 120 16.39 21.77 -0.68
CA LYS A 120 16.01 22.40 -1.95
C LYS A 120 16.26 21.51 -3.18
N THR A 121 16.12 20.19 -3.05
CA THR A 121 16.28 19.27 -4.19
C THR A 121 14.98 19.17 -4.97
N GLU A 122 15.07 18.98 -6.28
CA GLU A 122 13.90 18.81 -7.15
C GLU A 122 12.97 17.69 -6.63
N SER A 123 13.54 16.55 -6.23
CA SER A 123 12.77 15.43 -5.67
C SER A 123 12.00 15.80 -4.40
N THR A 124 12.63 16.56 -3.47
CA THR A 124 11.96 17.00 -2.25
C THR A 124 10.79 17.95 -2.56
N ILE A 125 11.00 18.89 -3.48
CA ILE A 125 9.99 19.86 -3.90
C ILE A 125 8.86 19.15 -4.65
N ARG A 126 9.17 18.22 -5.55
CA ARG A 126 8.18 17.42 -6.30
C ARG A 126 7.30 16.62 -5.35
N ASN A 127 7.89 15.92 -4.39
CA ASN A 127 7.14 15.16 -3.39
C ASN A 127 6.23 16.07 -2.56
N ALA A 128 6.70 17.27 -2.19
CA ALA A 128 5.88 18.25 -1.47
C ALA A 128 4.72 18.78 -2.33
N ILE A 129 4.93 19.01 -3.64
CA ILE A 129 3.86 19.39 -4.59
C ILE A 129 2.81 18.29 -4.69
N LEU A 130 3.22 17.04 -4.91
CA LEU A 130 2.31 15.88 -5.06
C LEU A 130 1.54 15.60 -3.78
N SER A 131 2.17 15.74 -2.62
CA SER A 131 1.50 15.60 -1.32
C SER A 131 0.41 16.66 -1.11
N LYS A 132 0.64 17.89 -1.57
CA LYS A 132 -0.32 19.00 -1.42
C LYS A 132 -1.33 19.08 -2.57
N ASN A 133 -1.05 18.48 -3.71
CA ASN A 133 -1.89 18.49 -4.90
C ASN A 133 -2.05 17.06 -5.44
N PRO A 134 -2.73 16.15 -4.72
CA PRO A 134 -2.76 14.72 -5.07
C PRO A 134 -3.38 14.42 -6.45
N ASP A 135 -4.23 15.31 -6.94
CA ASP A 135 -4.89 15.18 -8.26
C ASP A 135 -4.04 15.66 -9.43
N ILE A 136 -2.87 16.28 -9.16
CA ILE A 136 -1.97 16.74 -10.22
C ILE A 136 -1.22 15.56 -10.84
N ASN A 137 -1.18 15.50 -12.17
CA ASN A 137 -0.43 14.47 -12.87
C ASN A 137 1.07 14.63 -12.60
N THR A 138 1.70 13.58 -12.05
CA THR A 138 3.12 13.58 -11.64
C THR A 138 4.10 13.88 -12.77
N ASN A 139 3.74 13.53 -14.01
CA ASN A 139 4.56 13.76 -15.19
C ASN A 139 4.11 14.98 -16.00
N GLY A 140 3.09 15.72 -15.52
CA GLY A 140 2.53 16.86 -16.25
C GLY A 140 3.28 18.17 -16.07
N PHE A 141 4.40 18.20 -15.34
CA PHE A 141 5.15 19.42 -15.10
C PHE A 141 6.63 19.19 -14.78
N GLU A 142 7.43 20.21 -15.09
CA GLU A 142 8.83 20.34 -14.74
C GLU A 142 9.03 21.36 -13.61
N ILE A 143 10.05 21.12 -12.77
CA ILE A 143 10.42 22.02 -11.67
C ILE A 143 11.74 22.67 -12.05
N THR A 144 11.74 23.99 -12.16
CA THR A 144 12.88 24.79 -12.57
C THR A 144 13.05 25.98 -11.62
N GLU A 145 14.12 26.77 -11.80
CA GLU A 145 14.35 28.02 -11.03
C GLU A 145 14.23 27.84 -9.50
N ILE A 146 14.89 26.81 -8.96
CA ILE A 146 14.85 26.50 -7.52
C ILE A 146 15.76 27.45 -6.73
N ASP A 147 15.13 28.29 -5.92
CA ASP A 147 15.76 29.24 -5.00
C ASP A 147 15.71 28.75 -3.54
N SER A 148 16.08 29.61 -2.58
CA SER A 148 16.05 29.27 -1.15
C SER A 148 14.65 29.14 -0.56
N THR A 149 13.65 29.72 -1.21
CA THR A 149 12.27 29.82 -0.69
C THR A 149 11.20 29.55 -1.74
N SER A 150 11.57 29.19 -2.97
CA SER A 150 10.63 29.03 -4.07
C SER A 150 11.18 28.19 -5.21
N ALA A 151 10.30 27.70 -6.07
CA ALA A 151 10.63 27.08 -7.34
C ALA A 151 9.56 27.42 -8.41
N LEU A 152 9.96 27.48 -9.68
CA LEU A 152 9.04 27.67 -10.80
C LEU A 152 8.60 26.32 -11.36
N ILE A 153 7.29 26.13 -11.47
CA ILE A 153 6.67 24.92 -12.03
C ILE A 153 6.15 25.25 -13.42
N ILE A 154 6.54 24.47 -14.42
CA ILE A 154 6.17 24.66 -15.82
C ILE A 154 5.38 23.43 -16.26
N GLY A 155 4.17 23.63 -16.75
CA GLY A 155 3.36 22.54 -17.28
C GLY A 155 4.00 21.97 -18.54
N ASP A 156 3.92 20.66 -18.70
CA ASP A 156 4.23 19.99 -19.96
C ASP A 156 3.06 20.28 -20.91
N ASP A 157 3.33 20.99 -22.01
CA ASP A 157 2.32 21.54 -22.95
C ASP A 157 1.36 20.48 -23.54
N PHE A 158 1.54 19.19 -23.23
CA PHE A 158 0.61 18.09 -23.52
C PHE A 158 -0.42 17.80 -22.42
N ILE A 159 -0.11 18.13 -21.16
CA ILE A 159 -0.91 17.80 -19.98
C ILE A 159 -1.40 19.06 -19.26
N TYR A 160 -0.52 20.04 -19.05
CA TYR A 160 -0.86 21.31 -18.42
C TYR A 160 -0.23 22.49 -19.16
N ASN A 161 -1.00 23.55 -19.39
CA ASN A 161 -0.53 24.78 -20.03
C ASN A 161 -0.15 25.85 -18.98
N GLY A 162 0.98 26.53 -19.20
CA GLY A 162 1.44 27.66 -18.40
C GLY A 162 2.39 27.29 -17.25
N SER A 163 2.72 28.28 -16.42
CA SER A 163 3.66 28.12 -15.31
C SER A 163 3.16 28.79 -14.03
N LEU A 164 3.68 28.33 -12.88
CA LEU A 164 3.29 28.80 -11.56
C LEU A 164 4.46 28.68 -10.57
N THR A 165 4.66 29.66 -9.71
CA THR A 165 5.68 29.60 -8.65
C THR A 165 5.10 28.97 -7.39
N VAL A 166 5.84 28.03 -6.81
CA VAL A 166 5.59 27.47 -5.47
C VAL A 166 6.57 28.06 -4.46
N VAL A 167 6.18 28.14 -3.19
CA VAL A 167 6.99 28.70 -2.10
C VAL A 167 7.17 27.71 -0.95
N PHE A 168 8.32 27.77 -0.27
CA PHE A 168 8.70 26.88 0.82
C PHE A 168 9.72 27.54 1.77
N THR A 169 9.99 26.89 2.91
CA THR A 169 11.11 27.22 3.81
C THR A 169 12.02 26.00 3.98
N VAL A 170 13.34 26.19 3.94
CA VAL A 170 14.31 25.11 4.15
C VAL A 170 14.74 25.05 5.60
N GLN A 171 14.75 23.86 6.19
CA GLN A 171 15.15 23.65 7.59
C GLN A 171 16.57 24.19 7.89
N ALA A 172 16.72 25.03 8.92
CA ALA A 172 18.00 25.64 9.28
C ALA A 172 19.02 24.62 9.84
N LYS A 173 20.27 24.69 9.36
CA LYS A 173 21.37 23.83 9.81
C LYS A 173 21.89 24.26 11.19
N LYS A 174 21.92 23.34 12.16
CA LYS A 174 22.32 23.57 13.56
C LYS A 174 23.85 23.70 13.73
N PRO A 175 24.37 24.58 14.61
CA PRO A 175 25.81 24.74 14.87
C PRO A 175 26.43 23.54 15.63
N ASN A 176 27.73 23.29 15.48
CA ASN A 176 28.42 22.15 16.11
C ASN A 176 28.99 22.49 17.51
N LEU A 177 29.01 21.57 18.47
CA LEU A 177 29.55 21.78 19.82
C LEU A 177 31.01 22.23 19.82
N SER A 178 31.81 21.81 18.84
CA SER A 178 33.19 22.27 18.67
C SER A 178 33.31 23.78 18.48
N SER A 179 32.24 24.47 18.08
CA SER A 179 32.20 25.94 17.95
C SER A 179 31.85 26.67 19.25
N VAL A 180 31.44 25.96 20.31
CA VAL A 180 30.98 26.55 21.59
C VAL A 180 31.71 26.02 22.82
N ILE A 181 32.36 24.85 22.76
CA ILE A 181 33.25 24.35 23.81
C ILE A 181 34.68 24.80 23.47
N THR A 182 35.08 25.94 24.04
CA THR A 182 36.41 26.54 23.82
C THR A 182 37.41 26.07 24.87
N GLU A 183 36.96 25.86 26.11
CA GLU A 183 37.80 25.35 27.21
C GLU A 183 37.60 23.84 27.37
N LYS A 184 38.66 23.07 27.08
CA LYS A 184 38.64 21.60 27.04
C LYS A 184 39.33 20.94 28.23
N ASP A 185 40.16 21.67 28.97
CA ASP A 185 40.76 21.17 30.21
C ASP A 185 39.94 21.66 31.41
N LEU A 186 39.36 20.72 32.17
CA LEU A 186 38.48 20.99 33.29
C LEU A 186 39.24 21.11 34.62
N GLY A 187 40.54 20.83 34.65
CA GLY A 187 41.37 20.90 35.84
C GLY A 187 41.10 19.76 36.84
N ILE A 188 41.26 20.04 38.14
CA ILE A 188 41.08 19.05 39.20
C ILE A 188 39.59 18.95 39.56
N ILE A 189 39.05 17.74 39.52
CA ILE A 189 37.66 17.42 39.89
C ILE A 189 37.62 16.35 40.99
N SER A 190 36.52 16.31 41.75
CA SER A 190 36.38 15.41 42.92
C SER A 190 36.30 13.94 42.54
N ASP A 191 35.72 13.65 41.38
CA ASP A 191 35.51 12.32 40.82
C ASP A 191 35.28 12.46 39.31
N ASN A 192 35.27 11.34 38.61
CA ASN A 192 34.90 11.27 37.20
C ASN A 192 33.40 10.97 37.00
N ASN A 193 32.52 11.35 37.94
CA ASN A 193 31.09 11.20 37.68
C ASN A 193 30.66 12.13 36.54
N ALA A 194 29.82 11.62 35.65
CA ALA A 194 29.30 12.36 34.50
C ALA A 194 28.70 13.72 34.89
N LEU A 195 28.01 13.78 36.03
CA LEU A 195 27.43 15.02 36.57
C LEU A 195 28.51 16.03 36.97
N THR A 196 29.56 15.59 37.67
CA THR A 196 30.71 16.43 38.08
C THR A 196 31.42 17.02 36.87
N ILE A 197 31.66 16.18 35.85
CA ILE A 197 32.28 16.59 34.58
C ILE A 197 31.37 17.55 33.82
N GLN A 198 30.06 17.26 33.73
CA GLN A 198 29.08 18.11 33.04
C GLN A 198 29.02 19.50 33.66
N GLN A 199 29.00 19.57 34.99
CA GLN A 199 29.03 20.83 35.74
C GLN A 199 30.34 21.60 35.49
N ALA A 200 31.48 20.92 35.46
CA ALA A 200 32.77 21.54 35.14
C ALA A 200 32.83 22.09 33.70
N VAL A 201 32.30 21.35 32.71
CA VAL A 201 32.19 21.81 31.31
C VAL A 201 31.32 23.06 31.19
N ILE A 202 30.14 23.07 31.82
CA ILE A 202 29.20 24.20 31.79
C ILE A 202 29.80 25.42 32.49
N LYS A 203 30.48 25.20 33.61
CA LYS A 203 31.16 26.26 34.37
C LYS A 203 32.21 27.00 33.53
N LEU A 204 32.94 26.28 32.68
CA LEU A 204 33.96 26.86 31.79
C LEU A 204 33.40 27.35 30.44
N ASN A 205 32.24 26.85 30.01
CA ASN A 205 31.61 27.17 28.73
C ASN A 205 30.16 27.67 28.92
N PRO A 206 29.96 28.89 29.46
CA PRO A 206 28.66 29.35 29.99
C PRO A 206 27.54 29.55 28.96
N LYS A 207 27.83 29.41 27.65
CA LYS A 207 26.80 29.41 26.59
C LYS A 207 25.99 28.10 26.56
N LEU A 208 26.51 27.05 27.20
CA LEU A 208 25.89 25.74 27.31
C LEU A 208 25.06 25.65 28.60
N THR A 209 23.99 24.86 28.54
CA THR A 209 23.20 24.47 29.71
C THR A 209 23.29 22.96 29.92
N SER A 210 22.87 22.48 31.09
CA SER A 210 22.78 21.03 31.38
C SER A 210 21.86 20.28 30.43
N LYS A 211 20.92 20.99 29.79
CA LYS A 211 20.07 20.42 28.76
C LYS A 211 20.76 20.26 27.42
N ASP A 212 21.86 20.97 27.13
CA ASP A 212 22.51 21.00 25.81
C ASP A 212 23.57 19.93 25.60
N ILE A 213 24.12 19.36 26.68
CA ILE A 213 25.23 18.42 26.62
C ILE A 213 25.04 17.20 27.51
N SER A 214 25.51 16.05 27.04
CA SER A 214 25.69 14.83 27.84
C SER A 214 27.16 14.43 27.87
N ILE A 215 27.58 13.75 28.93
CA ILE A 215 28.95 13.29 29.11
C ILE A 215 28.99 11.77 28.94
N THR A 216 29.86 11.29 28.05
CA THR A 216 30.09 9.87 27.78
C THR A 216 31.60 9.60 27.67
N SER A 217 32.02 8.35 27.48
CA SER A 217 33.42 8.01 27.21
C SER A 217 34.38 8.57 28.27
N ILE A 218 33.98 8.42 29.53
CA ILE A 218 34.67 8.98 30.69
C ILE A 218 35.84 8.07 31.04
N THR A 219 37.03 8.64 31.13
CA THR A 219 38.25 7.99 31.61
C THR A 219 38.68 8.61 32.95
N GLN A 220 39.82 8.19 33.49
CA GLN A 220 40.38 8.83 34.68
C GLN A 220 40.82 10.29 34.45
N THR A 221 41.09 10.67 33.19
CA THR A 221 41.67 11.98 32.87
C THR A 221 40.97 12.69 31.71
N SER A 222 39.87 12.14 31.18
CA SER A 222 39.17 12.72 30.04
C SER A 222 37.71 12.29 29.97
N ALA A 223 36.90 13.00 29.19
CA ALA A 223 35.56 12.58 28.81
C ALA A 223 35.16 13.14 27.45
N ARG A 224 34.08 12.60 26.87
CA ARG A 224 33.46 13.14 25.65
C ARG A 224 32.16 13.87 26.00
N VAL A 225 32.03 15.09 25.52
CA VAL A 225 30.84 15.94 25.62
C VAL A 225 30.07 15.83 24.32
N ASN A 226 28.82 15.38 24.35
CA ASN A 226 27.96 15.23 23.17
C ASN A 226 26.78 16.19 23.21
N SER A 227 26.30 16.63 22.04
CA SER A 227 25.07 17.42 21.97
C SER A 227 23.88 16.55 22.31
N THR A 228 22.98 17.06 23.13
CA THR A 228 21.71 16.39 23.47
C THR A 228 20.62 16.68 22.44
N SER A 229 19.45 16.13 22.68
CA SER A 229 18.22 16.41 21.95
C SER A 229 17.63 17.82 22.19
N SER A 230 18.27 18.72 22.95
CA SER A 230 17.76 20.10 23.18
C SER A 230 17.59 20.91 21.90
N GLY A 231 18.20 20.46 20.81
CA GLY A 231 18.03 21.01 19.47
C GLY A 231 18.89 22.24 19.16
N ARG A 232 19.73 22.71 20.10
CA ARG A 232 20.56 23.91 19.92
C ARG A 232 21.91 23.65 19.24
N TYR A 233 22.48 22.44 19.37
CA TYR A 233 23.80 22.11 18.85
C TYR A 233 23.86 20.69 18.23
N THR A 234 24.92 20.40 17.49
CA THR A 234 25.23 19.08 16.90
C THR A 234 26.66 18.65 17.22
N GLY A 235 26.99 17.36 17.12
CA GLY A 235 28.36 16.87 17.28
C GLY A 235 28.83 16.75 18.72
N SER A 236 30.15 16.63 18.91
CA SER A 236 30.75 16.24 20.19
C SER A 236 32.20 16.72 20.31
N VAL A 237 32.69 16.89 21.55
CA VAL A 237 34.03 17.41 21.86
C VAL A 237 34.63 16.64 23.03
N ASN A 238 35.92 16.31 22.98
CA ASN A 238 36.62 15.68 24.10
C ASN A 238 37.19 16.75 25.07
N VAL A 239 37.16 16.43 26.37
CA VAL A 239 37.66 17.25 27.48
C VAL A 239 38.57 16.44 28.40
N THR A 240 39.45 17.08 29.17
CA THR A 240 40.43 16.45 30.09
C THR A 240 40.30 16.94 31.53
N PHE A 241 40.77 16.18 32.53
CA PHE A 241 40.74 16.53 33.97
C PHE A 241 41.68 15.65 34.83
N THR A 242 41.77 15.91 36.14
CA THR A 242 42.46 15.07 37.15
C THR A 242 41.55 14.78 38.36
N ILE A 243 41.53 13.54 38.89
CA ILE A 243 40.66 13.10 40.01
C ILE A 243 41.43 13.06 41.35
N ASN A 244 40.78 13.40 42.46
CA ASN A 244 41.37 13.36 43.82
C ASN A 244 41.00 12.06 44.59
N GLY A 245 41.97 11.22 45.02
CA GLY A 245 41.70 10.07 45.92
C GLY A 245 42.85 9.07 46.19
N THR A 246 42.87 8.45 47.38
CA THR A 246 43.82 7.39 47.84
C THR A 246 43.52 6.00 47.25
N LYS A 247 44.58 5.26 46.89
CA LYS A 247 44.55 3.98 46.16
C LYS A 247 44.13 2.77 47.06
N PRO A 248 43.30 1.82 46.59
CA PRO A 248 42.93 0.61 47.32
C PRO A 248 44.09 -0.36 47.54
N GLU A 249 43.97 -1.26 48.52
CA GLU A 249 44.95 -2.34 48.78
C GLU A 249 45.01 -3.38 47.64
N LYS A 250 46.22 -3.88 47.36
CA LYS A 250 46.51 -4.81 46.26
C LYS A 250 45.84 -6.17 46.47
N THR A 251 45.04 -6.63 45.51
CA THR A 251 44.33 -7.94 45.53
C THR A 251 44.19 -8.53 44.13
N ASN A 252 43.74 -9.78 43.99
CA ASN A 252 43.48 -10.38 42.67
C ASN A 252 42.16 -9.85 42.08
N LEU A 253 42.10 -9.66 40.76
CA LEU A 253 40.91 -9.19 40.06
C LEU A 253 39.72 -10.15 40.24
N THR A 254 39.99 -11.45 40.31
CA THR A 254 38.99 -12.50 40.57
C THR A 254 38.39 -12.43 41.98
N ASN A 255 39.07 -11.81 42.95
CA ASN A 255 38.56 -11.66 44.32
C ASN A 255 37.53 -10.52 44.42
N VAL A 256 37.54 -9.59 43.47
CA VAL A 256 36.65 -8.42 43.46
C VAL A 256 35.55 -8.53 42.40
N ILE A 257 35.76 -9.32 41.34
CA ILE A 257 34.74 -9.69 40.35
C ILE A 257 34.24 -11.10 40.67
N THR A 258 33.28 -11.18 41.58
CA THR A 258 32.65 -12.44 41.99
C THR A 258 31.45 -12.83 41.12
N ASN A 259 30.84 -11.87 40.41
CA ASN A 259 29.77 -12.11 39.45
C ASN A 259 30.20 -11.67 38.04
N GLN A 260 30.35 -12.65 37.15
CA GLN A 260 30.72 -12.44 35.74
C GLN A 260 29.50 -12.37 34.81
N ASN A 261 28.32 -12.77 35.29
CA ASN A 261 27.06 -12.63 34.54
C ASN A 261 26.32 -11.38 35.04
N ILE A 262 26.40 -10.31 34.26
CA ILE A 262 25.76 -9.04 34.60
C ILE A 262 24.26 -9.24 34.54
N THR A 263 23.61 -9.01 35.68
CA THR A 263 22.19 -9.28 35.92
C THR A 263 21.28 -8.23 35.30
N THR A 264 21.78 -7.01 35.09
CA THR A 264 21.03 -5.93 34.46
C THR A 264 20.98 -6.12 32.94
N VAL A 265 19.78 -6.11 32.35
CA VAL A 265 19.61 -6.08 30.89
C VAL A 265 20.11 -4.74 30.37
N LEU A 266 21.02 -4.75 29.41
CA LEU A 266 21.70 -3.55 28.90
C LEU A 266 21.07 -3.09 27.57
N PRO A 267 21.07 -1.80 27.25
CA PRO A 267 20.55 -1.30 25.98
C PRO A 267 21.42 -1.67 24.76
N ASN A 268 22.71 -1.96 24.96
CA ASN A 268 23.66 -2.40 23.93
C ASN A 268 24.94 -2.94 24.61
N ALA A 269 25.93 -3.38 23.81
CA ALA A 269 27.23 -3.87 24.28
C ALA A 269 28.29 -2.77 24.43
N ASP A 270 27.91 -1.55 24.80
CA ASP A 270 28.85 -0.47 25.04
C ASP A 270 29.73 -0.74 26.28
N PRO A 271 31.07 -0.64 26.17
CA PRO A 271 32.02 -0.88 27.26
C PRO A 271 31.73 -0.13 28.56
N ASP A 272 31.26 1.12 28.50
CA ASP A 272 30.99 1.94 29.69
C ASP A 272 29.70 1.48 30.39
N ILE A 273 28.68 1.13 29.61
CA ILE A 273 27.41 0.58 30.12
C ILE A 273 27.68 -0.75 30.83
N ILE A 274 28.49 -1.60 30.21
CA ILE A 274 28.93 -2.89 30.77
C ILE A 274 29.73 -2.66 32.05
N LEU A 275 30.69 -1.74 32.06
CA LEU A 275 31.51 -1.45 33.23
C LEU A 275 30.67 -0.94 34.40
N ASN A 276 29.71 -0.06 34.15
CA ASN A 276 28.80 0.47 35.18
C ASN A 276 27.92 -0.64 35.78
N ALA A 277 27.38 -1.50 34.93
CA ALA A 277 26.57 -2.63 35.38
C ALA A 277 27.41 -3.67 36.13
N LEU A 278 28.65 -3.91 35.68
CA LEU A 278 29.60 -4.80 36.35
C LEU A 278 29.94 -4.32 37.76
N VAL A 279 30.19 -3.03 37.94
CA VAL A 279 30.50 -2.42 39.26
C VAL A 279 29.31 -2.49 40.19
N LYS A 280 28.09 -2.30 39.66
CA LYS A 280 26.85 -2.46 40.43
C LYS A 280 26.69 -3.90 40.95
N ASP A 281 27.03 -4.88 40.12
CA ASP A 281 26.93 -6.30 40.45
C ASP A 281 28.12 -6.80 41.29
N ASN A 282 29.19 -6.01 41.38
CA ASN A 282 30.41 -6.33 42.11
C ASN A 282 30.84 -5.14 42.98
N SER A 283 30.17 -4.94 44.11
CA SER A 283 30.33 -3.75 44.97
C SER A 283 31.74 -3.50 45.54
N LYS A 284 32.64 -4.48 45.49
CA LYS A 284 34.06 -4.36 45.89
C LYS A 284 34.98 -3.93 44.74
N LEU A 285 34.48 -3.91 43.51
CA LEU A 285 35.20 -3.49 42.32
C LEU A 285 35.22 -1.97 42.23
N ASN A 286 36.41 -1.38 42.21
CA ASN A 286 36.58 0.03 41.93
C ASN A 286 36.82 0.23 40.43
N ALA A 287 35.85 0.85 39.76
CA ALA A 287 35.83 1.08 38.31
C ALA A 287 37.10 1.79 37.78
N ASN A 288 37.77 2.58 38.62
CA ASN A 288 38.96 3.31 38.20
C ASN A 288 40.13 2.38 37.86
N TYR A 289 40.23 1.19 38.44
CA TYR A 289 41.39 0.30 38.28
C TYR A 289 41.13 -0.89 37.35
N VAL A 290 40.06 -0.82 36.56
CA VAL A 290 39.69 -1.80 35.54
C VAL A 290 39.19 -1.12 34.28
N ARG A 291 39.20 -1.85 33.17
CA ARG A 291 38.55 -1.43 31.92
C ARG A 291 37.92 -2.62 31.23
N ILE A 292 36.83 -2.37 30.51
CA ILE A 292 36.34 -3.27 29.48
C ILE A 292 37.12 -2.94 28.20
N TYR A 293 37.81 -3.91 27.61
CA TYR A 293 38.68 -3.64 26.44
C TYR A 293 38.26 -4.39 25.18
N ASP A 294 37.33 -5.33 25.29
CA ASP A 294 36.79 -6.12 24.19
C ASP A 294 35.35 -6.50 24.51
N THR A 295 34.46 -6.40 23.53
CA THR A 295 33.00 -6.60 23.70
C THR A 295 32.39 -7.09 22.41
N GLY A 296 31.32 -7.86 22.51
CA GLY A 296 30.48 -8.18 21.36
C GLY A 296 29.04 -8.46 21.75
N PHE A 297 28.17 -8.38 20.76
CA PHE A 297 26.75 -8.67 20.89
C PHE A 297 26.31 -9.61 19.78
N ASN A 298 25.56 -10.65 20.13
CA ASN A 298 24.92 -11.53 19.18
C ASN A 298 23.41 -11.24 19.18
N SER A 299 22.97 -10.47 18.19
CA SER A 299 21.58 -10.04 18.00
C SER A 299 20.59 -11.19 17.88
N SER A 300 21.00 -12.34 17.33
CA SER A 300 20.15 -13.53 17.22
C SER A 300 19.88 -14.20 18.58
N SER A 301 20.78 -14.04 19.55
CA SER A 301 20.65 -14.68 20.88
C SER A 301 20.19 -13.74 21.99
N GLY A 302 20.25 -12.42 21.76
CA GLY A 302 20.03 -11.40 22.79
C GLY A 302 21.14 -11.34 23.86
N TRP A 303 22.23 -12.10 23.70
CA TRP A 303 23.36 -12.13 24.63
C TRP A 303 24.56 -11.35 24.09
N GLY A 304 25.16 -10.57 24.98
CA GLY A 304 26.45 -9.93 24.80
C GLY A 304 27.53 -10.56 25.67
N TRP A 305 28.77 -10.33 25.27
CA TRP A 305 29.98 -10.75 25.98
C TRP A 305 30.96 -9.58 26.10
N ALA A 306 31.80 -9.60 27.13
CA ALA A 306 32.85 -8.60 27.32
C ALA A 306 34.07 -9.16 28.06
N ARG A 307 35.22 -8.50 27.90
CA ARG A 307 36.46 -8.81 28.62
C ARG A 307 36.90 -7.65 29.48
N VAL A 308 37.10 -7.92 30.77
CA VAL A 308 37.58 -6.96 31.77
C VAL A 308 39.02 -7.26 32.16
N THR A 309 39.84 -6.22 32.26
CA THR A 309 41.24 -6.32 32.71
C THR A 309 41.56 -5.18 33.66
N SER A 310 42.53 -5.39 34.56
CA SER A 310 43.04 -4.31 35.41
C SER A 310 43.84 -3.30 34.60
N THR A 311 43.66 -2.02 34.93
CA THR A 311 44.47 -0.91 34.41
C THR A 311 45.65 -0.59 35.32
N ASP A 312 45.73 -1.18 36.52
CA ASP A 312 46.80 -0.96 37.49
C ASP A 312 47.02 -2.24 38.32
N GLU A 313 48.04 -3.02 37.94
CA GLU A 313 48.37 -4.31 38.58
C GLU A 313 48.91 -4.17 40.02
N ASN A 314 49.12 -2.93 40.50
CA ASN A 314 49.38 -2.67 41.91
C ASN A 314 48.09 -2.53 42.73
N VAL A 315 46.91 -2.56 42.10
CA VAL A 315 45.58 -2.66 42.75
C VAL A 315 44.95 -4.01 42.47
N TYR A 316 44.77 -4.37 41.19
CA TYR A 316 44.14 -5.63 40.81
C TYR A 316 45.10 -6.49 39.97
N ILE A 317 45.50 -7.63 40.51
CA ILE A 317 46.35 -8.58 39.80
C ILE A 317 45.47 -9.35 38.80
N ASN A 318 45.82 -9.27 37.51
CA ASN A 318 45.13 -9.97 36.44
C ASN A 318 45.29 -11.50 36.56
N PRO A 319 44.30 -12.30 36.10
CA PRO A 319 44.45 -13.76 35.99
C PRO A 319 45.49 -14.13 34.92
N LYS A 320 45.88 -15.40 34.85
CA LYS A 320 46.92 -15.90 33.91
C LYS A 320 46.64 -15.54 32.44
N GLU A 321 45.38 -15.49 32.04
CA GLU A 321 44.95 -15.14 30.68
C GLU A 321 44.98 -13.63 30.41
N GLY A 322 45.18 -12.80 31.43
CA GLY A 322 45.25 -11.33 31.34
C GLY A 322 43.90 -10.63 31.48
N TYR A 323 42.78 -11.37 31.47
CA TYR A 323 41.41 -10.83 31.52
C TYR A 323 40.42 -11.81 32.15
N LEU A 324 39.22 -11.32 32.47
CA LEU A 324 38.04 -12.14 32.80
C LEU A 324 36.94 -11.92 31.77
N ASP A 325 36.27 -13.00 31.37
CA ASP A 325 35.10 -12.94 30.50
C ASP A 325 33.84 -12.61 31.30
N LEU A 326 32.93 -11.87 30.66
CA LEU A 326 31.65 -11.41 31.19
C LEU A 326 30.54 -11.74 30.20
N THR A 327 29.33 -11.97 30.70
CA THR A 327 28.11 -12.15 29.89
C THR A 327 27.00 -11.23 30.38
N PHE A 328 26.12 -10.81 29.46
CA PHE A 328 24.97 -9.94 29.75
C PHE A 328 23.88 -10.07 28.69
N LYS A 329 22.64 -9.68 29.01
CA LYS A 329 21.55 -9.57 28.02
C LYS A 329 21.45 -8.16 27.44
N VAL A 330 21.08 -8.05 26.16
CA VAL A 330 20.83 -6.77 25.48
C VAL A 330 19.37 -6.65 25.04
N ASP A 331 18.75 -5.51 25.30
CA ASP A 331 17.46 -5.09 24.73
C ASP A 331 17.57 -3.67 24.16
N GLU A 332 17.65 -3.56 22.84
CA GLU A 332 17.84 -2.29 22.11
C GLU A 332 16.64 -1.32 22.26
N ASN A 333 15.47 -1.78 22.73
CA ASN A 333 14.25 -0.96 22.91
C ASN A 333 14.26 -0.08 24.18
N LEU A 334 15.30 -0.20 25.01
CA LEU A 334 15.46 0.57 26.25
C LEU A 334 15.79 2.05 26.04
N LEU A 335 16.15 2.50 24.81
CA LEU A 335 16.57 3.88 24.54
C LEU A 335 15.46 4.86 24.10
N ALA A 336 14.30 4.38 23.62
CA ALA A 336 13.22 5.23 23.12
C ALA A 336 12.25 5.67 24.24
N THR A 337 11.80 6.93 24.23
CA THR A 337 10.86 7.48 25.22
C THR A 337 9.43 7.04 24.91
N ASP A 338 8.68 6.55 25.89
CA ASP A 338 7.29 6.14 25.65
C ASP A 338 6.39 7.36 25.37
N LEU A 339 5.61 7.34 24.27
CA LEU A 339 4.65 8.41 23.96
C LEU A 339 3.65 8.63 25.10
N ALA A 340 3.23 7.57 25.80
CA ALA A 340 2.33 7.68 26.94
C ALA A 340 2.94 8.51 28.09
N SER A 341 4.27 8.61 28.16
CA SER A 341 4.96 9.42 29.17
C SER A 341 5.05 10.91 28.82
N VAL A 342 4.92 11.27 27.54
CA VAL A 342 5.01 12.66 27.06
C VAL A 342 3.66 13.24 26.62
N ILE A 343 2.67 12.41 26.34
CA ILE A 343 1.29 12.80 26.01
C ILE A 343 0.40 12.58 27.24
N THR A 344 0.48 13.52 28.19
CA THR A 344 -0.27 13.46 29.46
C THR A 344 -1.71 13.98 29.33
N ASN A 345 -1.98 14.83 28.35
CA ASN A 345 -3.30 15.39 28.05
C ASN A 345 -3.80 14.81 26.73
N THR A 346 -4.65 13.79 26.82
CA THR A 346 -5.20 13.08 25.67
C THR A 346 -6.51 13.68 25.15
N ASN A 347 -7.22 14.49 25.94
CA ASN A 347 -8.40 15.22 25.47
C ASN A 347 -8.02 16.62 24.98
N LEU A 348 -8.11 16.84 23.67
CA LEU A 348 -7.74 18.09 23.03
C LEU A 348 -8.83 19.16 23.10
N GLY A 349 -10.01 18.83 23.61
CA GLY A 349 -11.15 19.75 23.70
C GLY A 349 -11.84 19.94 22.36
N THR A 350 -12.31 21.15 22.08
CA THR A 350 -13.02 21.46 20.84
C THR A 350 -12.04 21.91 19.75
N LEU A 351 -12.12 21.31 18.56
CA LEU A 351 -11.36 21.64 17.37
C LEU A 351 -12.28 22.28 16.33
N ASP A 352 -11.77 23.22 15.55
CA ASP A 352 -12.50 23.87 14.45
C ASP A 352 -12.35 23.13 13.11
N LYS A 353 -11.36 22.23 12.99
CA LYS A 353 -11.11 21.37 11.82
C LYS A 353 -10.51 20.03 12.21
N LEU A 354 -10.81 19.00 11.43
CA LEU A 354 -10.28 17.64 11.57
C LEU A 354 -9.12 17.39 10.60
N ASP A 355 -8.03 18.14 10.78
CA ASP A 355 -6.80 17.95 10.02
C ASP A 355 -5.61 17.78 10.96
N GLU A 356 -4.57 17.12 10.46
CA GLU A 356 -3.37 16.80 11.23
C GLU A 356 -2.68 18.05 11.79
N ILE A 357 -2.73 19.20 11.10
CA ILE A 357 -2.08 20.43 11.55
C ILE A 357 -2.82 20.98 12.78
N THR A 358 -4.16 21.05 12.71
CA THR A 358 -5.02 21.49 13.80
C THR A 358 -4.86 20.58 15.02
N ILE A 359 -4.85 19.26 14.81
CA ILE A 359 -4.65 18.27 15.87
C ILE A 359 -3.25 18.38 16.47
N LYS A 360 -2.17 18.41 15.67
CA LYS A 360 -0.79 18.55 16.15
C LYS A 360 -0.58 19.86 16.90
N SER A 361 -1.16 20.96 16.43
CA SER A 361 -1.10 22.27 17.08
C SER A 361 -1.70 22.23 18.48
N GLN A 362 -2.91 21.67 18.60
CA GLN A 362 -3.60 21.56 19.89
C GLN A 362 -2.91 20.52 20.80
N LEU A 363 -2.40 19.42 20.23
CA LEU A 363 -1.64 18.40 20.94
C LEU A 363 -0.34 18.97 21.54
N ALA A 364 0.42 19.74 20.75
CA ALA A 364 1.63 20.43 21.21
C ALA A 364 1.33 21.44 22.33
N LYS A 365 0.22 22.18 22.19
CA LYS A 365 -0.22 23.16 23.18
C LYS A 365 -0.53 22.52 24.54
N LEU A 366 -1.17 21.35 24.54
CA LEU A 366 -1.56 20.65 25.76
C LEU A 366 -0.47 19.72 26.32
N ASN A 367 0.49 19.31 25.47
CA ASN A 367 1.58 18.41 25.83
C ASN A 367 2.93 19.06 25.49
N PRO A 368 3.40 20.05 26.27
CA PRO A 368 4.58 20.84 25.92
C PRO A 368 5.90 20.05 25.89
N ASN A 369 5.93 18.84 26.47
CA ASN A 369 7.08 17.93 26.42
C ASN A 369 7.08 17.01 25.20
N LEU A 370 5.98 16.98 24.43
CA LEU A 370 5.88 16.25 23.19
C LEU A 370 6.47 17.07 22.05
N GLU A 371 7.52 16.54 21.42
CA GLU A 371 8.04 17.08 20.17
C GLU A 371 7.20 16.58 18.99
N VAL A 372 6.15 17.33 18.64
CA VAL A 372 5.12 16.92 17.65
C VAL A 372 5.63 16.64 16.23
N ASN A 373 6.86 17.04 15.90
CA ASN A 373 7.48 16.71 14.61
C ASN A 373 7.90 15.24 14.51
N TYR A 374 8.08 14.56 15.66
CA TYR A 374 8.49 13.16 15.73
C TYR A 374 7.30 12.19 15.89
N VAL A 375 6.08 12.69 15.68
CA VAL A 375 4.88 11.87 15.74
C VAL A 375 4.00 12.13 14.52
N ASP A 376 3.24 11.12 14.14
CA ASP A 376 2.21 11.19 13.12
C ASP A 376 0.83 11.07 13.79
N ILE A 377 -0.17 11.72 13.19
CA ILE A 377 -1.57 11.60 13.62
C ILE A 377 -2.27 10.67 12.64
N ASN A 378 -2.59 9.48 13.11
CA ASN A 378 -3.24 8.44 12.34
C ASN A 378 -4.68 8.25 12.80
N ASN A 379 -5.51 7.62 11.97
CA ASN A 379 -6.90 7.26 12.28
C ASN A 379 -7.74 8.43 12.85
N ILE A 380 -7.67 9.60 12.22
CA ILE A 380 -8.50 10.76 12.59
C ILE A 380 -9.97 10.41 12.34
N THR A 381 -10.77 10.42 13.41
CA THR A 381 -12.23 10.28 13.39
C THR A 381 -12.88 11.61 13.81
N GLU A 382 -14.21 11.66 13.88
CA GLU A 382 -14.93 12.84 14.38
C GLU A 382 -14.67 13.16 15.86
N THR A 383 -14.15 12.20 16.63
CA THR A 383 -14.00 12.32 18.10
C THR A 383 -12.63 11.91 18.63
N SER A 384 -11.75 11.34 17.80
CA SER A 384 -10.47 10.80 18.25
C SER A 384 -9.44 10.70 17.13
N ALA A 385 -8.17 10.53 17.52
CA ALA A 385 -7.08 10.14 16.63
C ALA A 385 -6.03 9.34 17.41
N ILE A 386 -5.09 8.70 16.71
CA ILE A 386 -3.98 7.95 17.30
C ILE A 386 -2.67 8.67 17.00
N VAL A 387 -1.91 8.97 18.03
CA VAL A 387 -0.56 9.55 17.92
C VAL A 387 0.44 8.40 17.92
N THR A 388 1.23 8.26 16.86
CA THR A 388 2.30 7.26 16.75
C THR A 388 3.64 7.92 16.51
N SER A 389 4.72 7.24 16.85
CA SER A 389 6.07 7.72 16.57
C SER A 389 6.40 7.58 15.08
N ASN A 390 6.95 8.62 14.47
CA ASN A 390 7.58 8.55 13.15
C ASN A 390 9.12 8.45 13.25
N ASN A 391 9.64 8.38 14.49
CA ASN A 391 11.05 8.23 14.79
C ASN A 391 11.22 7.21 15.93
N PRO A 392 11.41 5.91 15.60
CA PRO A 392 11.51 4.83 16.57
C PRO A 392 12.66 5.00 17.58
N SER A 393 13.70 5.76 17.23
CA SER A 393 14.81 6.08 18.12
C SER A 393 14.48 7.20 19.13
N LYS A 394 13.41 7.96 18.91
CA LYS A 394 12.96 9.07 19.77
C LYS A 394 11.79 8.63 20.66
N TYR A 395 10.72 8.15 20.04
CA TYR A 395 9.50 7.75 20.72
C TYR A 395 9.11 6.30 20.41
N LYS A 396 8.52 5.63 21.39
CA LYS A 396 7.89 4.30 21.27
C LYS A 396 6.46 4.33 21.77
N GLY A 397 5.68 3.31 21.41
CA GLY A 397 4.26 3.22 21.77
C GLY A 397 3.36 4.08 20.89
N SER A 398 2.07 4.13 21.23
CA SER A 398 1.04 4.94 20.59
C SER A 398 0.08 5.48 21.66
N VAL A 399 -0.54 6.62 21.39
CA VAL A 399 -1.48 7.25 22.34
C VAL A 399 -2.75 7.67 21.62
N ASN A 400 -3.89 7.19 22.13
CA ASN A 400 -5.20 7.63 21.67
C ASN A 400 -5.52 9.00 22.28
N ILE A 401 -5.88 9.94 21.41
CA ILE A 401 -6.34 11.27 21.78
C ILE A 401 -7.81 11.44 21.40
N THR A 402 -8.52 12.28 22.13
CA THR A 402 -9.95 12.56 21.95
C THR A 402 -10.19 14.06 21.77
N PHE A 403 -11.25 14.43 21.07
CA PHE A 403 -11.66 15.80 20.85
C PHE A 403 -13.15 15.88 20.47
N LYS A 404 -13.67 17.10 20.36
CA LYS A 404 -14.99 17.39 19.79
C LYS A 404 -14.81 18.32 18.60
N LEU A 405 -15.51 18.07 17.50
CA LEU A 405 -15.55 19.01 16.39
C LEU A 405 -16.56 20.14 16.67
N ASP A 406 -16.17 21.39 16.43
CA ASP A 406 -17.08 22.53 16.47
C ASP A 406 -17.97 22.57 15.23
N THR A 407 -19.19 22.08 15.36
CA THR A 407 -20.22 22.13 14.32
C THR A 407 -21.24 23.24 14.54
N SER A 408 -21.03 24.12 15.52
CA SER A 408 -22.00 25.16 15.91
C SER A 408 -22.30 26.17 14.79
N LYS A 409 -21.39 26.29 13.81
CA LYS A 409 -21.51 27.18 12.65
C LYS A 409 -21.97 26.47 11.37
N ALA A 410 -22.20 25.15 11.42
CA ALA A 410 -22.58 24.38 10.26
C ALA A 410 -23.99 24.75 9.79
N VAL A 411 -24.12 25.03 8.50
CA VAL A 411 -25.39 25.42 7.88
C VAL A 411 -26.12 24.17 7.38
N PRO A 412 -27.42 23.95 7.67
CA PRO A 412 -28.13 22.79 7.16
C PRO A 412 -28.11 22.73 5.62
N LEU A 413 -27.77 21.59 5.03
CA LEU A 413 -27.75 21.41 3.56
C LEU A 413 -29.09 21.78 2.94
N SER A 414 -30.20 21.45 3.61
CA SER A 414 -31.56 21.77 3.17
C SER A 414 -31.83 23.26 2.99
N SER A 415 -31.03 24.14 3.62
CA SER A 415 -31.16 25.60 3.51
C SER A 415 -30.35 26.20 2.36
N VAL A 416 -29.32 25.49 1.89
CA VAL A 416 -28.43 25.93 0.79
C VAL A 416 -28.68 25.22 -0.54
N LEU A 417 -29.17 23.96 -0.50
CA LEU A 417 -29.65 23.19 -1.64
C LEU A 417 -31.15 23.45 -1.87
N LYS A 418 -31.44 24.61 -2.45
CA LYS A 418 -32.82 25.07 -2.71
C LYS A 418 -33.39 24.42 -3.97
N GLU A 419 -32.61 24.37 -5.04
CA GLU A 419 -33.00 23.73 -6.29
C GLU A 419 -32.55 22.28 -6.28
N ARG A 420 -33.52 21.37 -6.09
CA ARG A 420 -33.27 19.94 -5.92
C ARG A 420 -33.48 19.13 -7.19
N ASN A 421 -34.26 19.66 -8.13
CA ASN A 421 -34.41 19.07 -9.45
C ASN A 421 -33.28 19.58 -10.36
N LEU A 422 -32.34 18.70 -10.67
CA LEU A 422 -31.17 19.02 -11.48
C LEU A 422 -31.48 19.01 -12.99
N GLY A 423 -32.66 18.52 -13.38
CA GLY A 423 -33.09 18.38 -14.76
C GLY A 423 -32.46 17.15 -15.41
N THR A 424 -32.13 17.26 -16.69
CA THR A 424 -31.56 16.16 -17.47
C THR A 424 -30.05 16.09 -17.28
N LEU A 425 -29.56 14.92 -16.88
CA LEU A 425 -28.14 14.62 -16.72
C LEU A 425 -27.70 13.57 -17.76
N ASN A 426 -26.44 13.66 -18.17
CA ASN A 426 -25.81 12.72 -19.10
C ASN A 426 -25.01 11.62 -18.39
N SER A 427 -25.14 11.47 -17.07
CA SER A 427 -24.49 10.44 -16.25
C SER A 427 -24.98 10.54 -14.80
N THR A 428 -24.89 9.43 -14.06
CA THR A 428 -25.13 9.36 -12.60
C THR A 428 -23.83 9.44 -11.78
N ASP A 429 -22.68 9.73 -12.42
CA ASP A 429 -21.43 9.88 -11.67
C ASP A 429 -21.46 11.09 -10.74
N GLU A 430 -20.78 10.97 -9.60
CA GLU A 430 -20.78 11.97 -8.54
C GLU A 430 -20.35 13.36 -9.04
N ASN A 431 -19.40 13.44 -9.97
CA ASN A 431 -18.94 14.72 -10.51
C ASN A 431 -20.00 15.38 -11.37
N THR A 432 -20.66 14.64 -12.27
CA THR A 432 -21.79 15.14 -13.07
C THR A 432 -22.90 15.65 -12.15
N ILE A 433 -23.25 14.89 -11.12
CA ILE A 433 -24.26 15.30 -10.14
C ILE A 433 -23.82 16.56 -9.39
N LYS A 434 -22.58 16.63 -8.88
CA LYS A 434 -22.04 17.80 -8.19
C LYS A 434 -22.00 19.06 -9.06
N GLN A 435 -21.62 18.92 -10.33
CA GLN A 435 -21.61 20.05 -11.27
C GLN A 435 -23.03 20.53 -11.57
N ALA A 436 -23.99 19.62 -11.71
CA ALA A 436 -25.39 19.99 -11.88
C ALA A 436 -25.97 20.67 -10.61
N ILE A 437 -25.63 20.15 -9.42
CA ILE A 437 -25.94 20.82 -8.14
C ILE A 437 -25.38 22.24 -8.12
N LYS A 438 -24.10 22.43 -8.48
CA LYS A 438 -23.43 23.74 -8.51
C LYS A 438 -24.07 24.70 -9.50
N SER A 439 -24.45 24.20 -10.67
CA SER A 439 -25.14 24.98 -11.70
C SER A 439 -26.49 25.51 -11.21
N LYS A 440 -27.27 24.67 -10.50
CA LYS A 440 -28.58 25.05 -9.94
C LYS A 440 -28.50 25.79 -8.60
N ASN A 441 -27.42 25.60 -7.85
CA ASN A 441 -27.19 26.20 -6.53
C ASN A 441 -25.80 26.87 -6.48
N PRO A 442 -25.57 28.02 -7.14
CA PRO A 442 -24.23 28.60 -7.36
C PRO A 442 -23.41 28.88 -6.09
N ASN A 443 -24.07 29.09 -4.95
CA ASN A 443 -23.42 29.41 -3.68
C ASN A 443 -23.00 28.18 -2.87
N ILE A 444 -23.35 26.98 -3.29
CA ILE A 444 -22.93 25.76 -2.59
C ILE A 444 -21.44 25.50 -2.79
N ASP A 445 -20.75 25.11 -1.73
CA ASP A 445 -19.39 24.60 -1.83
C ASP A 445 -19.44 23.11 -2.15
N ILE A 446 -19.07 22.76 -3.38
CA ILE A 446 -19.09 21.38 -3.86
C ILE A 446 -18.07 20.48 -3.17
N ASN A 447 -17.02 21.05 -2.58
CA ASN A 447 -15.96 20.30 -1.90
C ASN A 447 -16.37 19.87 -0.49
N ALA A 448 -17.39 20.53 0.07
CA ALA A 448 -17.96 20.25 1.38
C ALA A 448 -19.21 19.36 1.32
N ILE A 449 -19.54 18.84 0.13
CA ILE A 449 -20.62 17.88 -0.07
C ILE A 449 -20.11 16.62 -0.75
N GLY A 450 -20.80 15.51 -0.53
CA GLY A 450 -20.61 14.23 -1.20
C GLY A 450 -21.95 13.66 -1.64
N ILE A 451 -21.93 12.72 -2.57
CA ILE A 451 -23.11 11.96 -2.94
C ILE A 451 -23.04 10.61 -2.24
N ASP A 452 -24.12 10.19 -1.60
CA ASP A 452 -24.19 8.86 -1.02
C ASP A 452 -24.32 7.82 -2.13
N SER A 453 -23.25 7.08 -2.41
CA SER A 453 -23.16 6.16 -3.55
C SER A 453 -24.23 5.07 -3.55
N GLN A 454 -24.71 4.66 -2.37
CA GLN A 454 -25.76 3.66 -2.21
C GLN A 454 -27.17 4.22 -2.50
N SER A 455 -27.32 5.55 -2.49
CA SER A 455 -28.59 6.24 -2.75
C SER A 455 -28.81 6.60 -4.22
N ILE A 456 -27.78 6.49 -5.06
CA ILE A 456 -27.83 6.90 -6.46
C ILE A 456 -28.77 5.96 -7.22
N THR A 457 -29.87 6.48 -7.73
CA THR A 457 -30.77 5.80 -8.66
C THR A 457 -30.75 6.48 -10.03
N THR A 458 -31.59 6.00 -10.94
CA THR A 458 -31.80 6.60 -12.26
C THR A 458 -32.55 7.93 -12.21
N SER A 459 -33.06 8.32 -11.04
CA SER A 459 -33.93 9.50 -10.90
C SER A 459 -33.67 10.35 -9.66
N ASN A 460 -32.89 9.85 -8.70
CA ASN A 460 -32.60 10.56 -7.46
C ASN A 460 -31.24 10.15 -6.88
N ALA A 461 -30.73 10.99 -5.98
CA ALA A 461 -29.57 10.69 -5.13
C ALA A 461 -29.65 11.51 -3.83
N LEU A 462 -28.95 11.06 -2.79
CA LEU A 462 -28.84 11.75 -1.52
C LEU A 462 -27.49 12.50 -1.44
N VAL A 463 -27.57 13.82 -1.25
CA VAL A 463 -26.41 14.69 -0.99
C VAL A 463 -26.15 14.72 0.51
N LYS A 464 -24.91 14.46 0.93
CA LYS A 464 -24.45 14.49 2.33
C LYS A 464 -23.33 15.51 2.51
N SER A 465 -23.13 15.97 3.75
CA SER A 465 -21.98 16.81 4.09
C SER A 465 -20.70 15.97 4.15
N THR A 466 -19.63 16.45 3.55
CA THR A 466 -18.26 15.93 3.74
C THR A 466 -17.44 16.81 4.68
N ASP A 467 -17.92 18.04 4.95
CA ASP A 467 -17.36 18.95 5.93
C ASP A 467 -18.42 19.29 6.99
N PRO A 468 -18.49 18.53 8.10
CA PRO A 468 -19.47 18.73 9.15
C PRO A 468 -19.32 20.07 9.90
N THR A 469 -18.22 20.81 9.70
CA THR A 469 -18.05 22.18 10.23
C THR A 469 -18.78 23.22 9.37
N LYS A 470 -19.02 22.90 8.10
CA LYS A 470 -19.61 23.80 7.11
C LYS A 470 -21.07 23.47 6.83
N TYR A 471 -21.40 22.20 6.66
CA TYR A 471 -22.75 21.75 6.36
C TYR A 471 -23.23 20.63 7.28
N SER A 472 -24.53 20.59 7.55
CA SER A 472 -25.17 19.53 8.35
C SER A 472 -26.35 18.87 7.62
N GLY A 473 -26.64 17.62 7.98
CA GLY A 473 -27.75 16.84 7.42
C GLY A 473 -27.48 16.30 6.02
N SER A 474 -28.55 15.86 5.36
CA SER A 474 -28.56 15.35 3.98
C SER A 474 -29.80 15.82 3.25
N VAL A 475 -29.74 15.86 1.91
CA VAL A 475 -30.83 16.34 1.05
C VAL A 475 -30.94 15.45 -0.18
N GLU A 476 -32.14 14.96 -0.46
CA GLU A 476 -32.44 14.24 -1.69
C GLU A 476 -32.58 15.23 -2.86
N ILE A 477 -31.99 14.86 -4.01
CA ILE A 477 -32.08 15.57 -5.29
C ILE A 477 -32.71 14.65 -6.34
N GLU A 478 -33.31 15.25 -7.35
CA GLU A 478 -34.00 14.55 -8.44
C GLU A 478 -33.39 14.93 -9.81
N TYR A 479 -33.41 14.00 -10.75
CA TYR A 479 -32.94 14.22 -12.12
C TYR A 479 -33.53 13.21 -13.12
N ILE A 480 -33.29 13.41 -14.41
CA ILE A 480 -33.62 12.48 -15.49
C ILE A 480 -32.33 12.14 -16.23
N ILE A 481 -32.01 10.87 -16.46
CA ILE A 481 -30.85 10.50 -17.28
C ILE A 481 -31.20 10.53 -18.76
N ASP A 482 -30.44 11.29 -19.56
CA ASP A 482 -30.54 11.28 -21.02
C ASP A 482 -29.97 9.98 -21.58
N THR A 483 -30.84 9.13 -22.11
CA THR A 483 -30.47 7.87 -22.76
C THR A 483 -30.63 7.91 -24.28
N SER A 484 -30.88 9.07 -24.87
CA SER A 484 -31.17 9.21 -26.31
C SER A 484 -30.03 8.70 -27.19
N ASN A 485 -28.79 8.95 -26.77
CA ASN A 485 -27.57 8.53 -27.45
C ASN A 485 -26.93 7.24 -26.89
N ALA A 486 -27.59 6.57 -25.94
CA ALA A 486 -27.04 5.37 -25.31
C ALA A 486 -26.95 4.20 -26.31
N ILE A 487 -25.78 3.57 -26.36
CA ILE A 487 -25.49 2.43 -27.23
C ILE A 487 -26.00 1.14 -26.56
N ASP A 488 -26.64 0.26 -27.32
CA ASP A 488 -27.13 -1.02 -26.77
C ASP A 488 -25.95 -1.95 -26.46
N LEU A 489 -25.84 -2.44 -25.22
CA LEU A 489 -24.82 -3.42 -24.82
C LEU A 489 -24.84 -4.67 -25.69
N ASN A 490 -26.01 -5.08 -26.18
CA ASN A 490 -26.20 -6.22 -27.06
C ASN A 490 -25.43 -6.07 -28.40
N SER A 491 -25.14 -4.84 -28.82
CA SER A 491 -24.34 -4.54 -30.02
C SER A 491 -22.83 -4.56 -29.78
N LEU A 492 -22.40 -4.36 -28.53
CA LEU A 492 -21.00 -4.27 -28.12
C LEU A 492 -20.46 -5.59 -27.58
N ILE A 493 -21.24 -6.30 -26.77
CA ILE A 493 -20.87 -7.60 -26.18
C ILE A 493 -21.37 -8.72 -27.10
N LYS A 494 -20.47 -9.13 -28.01
CA LYS A 494 -20.74 -10.19 -29.00
C LYS A 494 -20.30 -11.55 -28.50
N GLU A 495 -19.13 -11.63 -27.89
CA GLU A 495 -18.63 -12.84 -27.25
C GLU A 495 -19.25 -12.97 -25.85
N ARG A 496 -20.22 -13.88 -25.73
CA ARG A 496 -21.02 -14.07 -24.51
C ARG A 496 -20.66 -15.32 -23.73
N ASN A 497 -19.91 -16.23 -24.34
CA ASN A 497 -19.37 -17.38 -23.66
C ASN A 497 -17.94 -17.02 -23.19
N LEU A 498 -17.77 -16.84 -21.89
CA LEU A 498 -16.50 -16.42 -21.29
C LEU A 498 -15.53 -17.59 -21.07
N ASN A 499 -15.84 -18.78 -21.61
CA ASN A 499 -15.04 -19.99 -21.45
C ASN A 499 -14.75 -20.30 -19.97
N GLY A 500 -13.57 -20.86 -19.67
CA GLY A 500 -13.11 -21.15 -18.32
C GLY A 500 -12.59 -19.89 -17.62
N ILE A 501 -13.34 -19.38 -16.64
CA ILE A 501 -12.95 -18.22 -15.81
C ILE A 501 -12.41 -18.66 -14.44
N SER A 502 -11.59 -17.82 -13.81
CA SER A 502 -10.99 -18.08 -12.49
C SER A 502 -12.01 -18.15 -11.35
N ASP A 503 -13.04 -17.31 -11.42
CA ASP A 503 -14.05 -17.10 -10.40
C ASP A 503 -15.30 -16.45 -10.99
N ASN A 504 -16.42 -16.58 -10.27
CA ASN A 504 -17.70 -15.96 -10.62
C ASN A 504 -17.96 -14.68 -9.82
N LEU A 505 -16.93 -13.97 -9.36
CA LEU A 505 -17.11 -12.64 -8.77
C LEU A 505 -17.43 -11.63 -9.87
N ASP A 506 -18.07 -10.52 -9.51
CA ASP A 506 -18.62 -9.58 -10.50
C ASP A 506 -17.50 -8.96 -11.34
N SER A 507 -16.38 -8.57 -10.72
CA SER A 507 -15.20 -8.08 -11.42
C SER A 507 -14.57 -9.13 -12.33
N GLY A 508 -14.65 -10.41 -11.97
CA GLY A 508 -14.05 -11.51 -12.74
C GLY A 508 -14.80 -11.78 -14.03
N ILE A 509 -16.13 -11.77 -13.94
CA ILE A 509 -17.04 -11.85 -15.08
C ILE A 509 -16.83 -10.64 -15.99
N ILE A 510 -16.83 -9.42 -15.43
CA ILE A 510 -16.63 -8.18 -16.18
C ILE A 510 -15.28 -8.16 -16.90
N ARG A 511 -14.16 -8.48 -16.23
CA ARG A 511 -12.83 -8.53 -16.85
C ARG A 511 -12.77 -9.51 -18.01
N ASN A 512 -13.38 -10.68 -17.87
CA ASN A 512 -13.43 -11.66 -18.96
C ASN A 512 -14.31 -11.19 -20.12
N ILE A 513 -15.42 -10.48 -19.86
CA ILE A 513 -16.21 -9.84 -20.93
C ILE A 513 -15.33 -8.87 -21.73
N LEU A 514 -14.58 -8.00 -21.06
CA LEU A 514 -13.71 -7.03 -21.72
C LEU A 514 -12.57 -7.72 -22.49
N LYS A 515 -11.98 -8.77 -21.92
CA LYS A 515 -10.96 -9.60 -22.59
C LYS A 515 -11.46 -10.21 -23.89
N PHE A 516 -12.66 -10.82 -23.88
CA PHE A 516 -13.23 -11.45 -25.08
C PHE A 516 -13.89 -10.45 -26.04
N ASN A 517 -14.14 -9.21 -25.60
CA ASN A 517 -14.68 -8.14 -26.41
C ASN A 517 -13.73 -6.91 -26.42
N PRO A 518 -12.47 -7.06 -26.88
CA PRO A 518 -11.41 -6.05 -26.68
C PRO A 518 -11.61 -4.77 -27.50
N ASN A 519 -12.45 -4.80 -28.54
CA ASN A 519 -12.76 -3.65 -29.39
C ASN A 519 -13.91 -2.78 -28.85
N THR A 520 -14.36 -3.02 -27.63
CA THR A 520 -15.44 -2.23 -27.01
C THR A 520 -14.86 -0.99 -26.33
N THR A 521 -15.62 0.10 -26.31
CA THR A 521 -15.28 1.31 -25.54
C THR A 521 -15.72 1.23 -24.07
N ILE A 522 -16.20 0.04 -23.67
CA ILE A 522 -16.77 -0.24 -22.35
C ILE A 522 -15.63 -0.34 -21.34
N GLN A 523 -15.81 0.31 -20.19
CA GLN A 523 -14.91 0.19 -19.04
C GLN A 523 -15.54 -0.71 -17.97
N GLU A 524 -14.75 -1.28 -17.06
CA GLU A 524 -15.28 -2.13 -15.99
C GLU A 524 -16.38 -1.43 -15.19
N LYS A 525 -16.15 -0.16 -14.82
CA LYS A 525 -17.11 0.69 -14.09
C LYS A 525 -18.43 0.95 -14.80
N ASP A 526 -18.48 0.73 -16.12
CA ASP A 526 -19.68 0.94 -16.94
C ASP A 526 -20.62 -0.26 -16.89
N LEU A 527 -20.17 -1.41 -16.36
CA LEU A 527 -20.95 -2.65 -16.30
C LEU A 527 -21.31 -3.01 -14.85
N LYS A 528 -22.44 -3.69 -14.69
CA LYS A 528 -22.84 -4.34 -13.45
C LYS A 528 -23.38 -5.74 -13.74
N VAL A 529 -23.11 -6.67 -12.84
CA VAL A 529 -23.58 -8.06 -12.94
C VAL A 529 -24.83 -8.22 -12.09
N VAL A 530 -25.88 -8.81 -12.67
CA VAL A 530 -27.15 -9.11 -12.00
C VAL A 530 -27.61 -10.52 -12.38
N ASN A 531 -28.57 -11.09 -11.63
CA ASN A 531 -29.14 -12.42 -11.90
C ASN A 531 -28.05 -13.50 -12.10
N LYS A 532 -27.08 -13.55 -11.19
CA LYS A 532 -25.91 -14.41 -11.28
C LYS A 532 -26.17 -15.82 -10.73
N THR A 533 -25.69 -16.82 -11.46
CA THR A 533 -25.61 -18.24 -11.04
C THR A 533 -24.15 -18.72 -11.14
N ASN A 534 -23.89 -20.02 -11.02
CA ASN A 534 -22.54 -20.56 -11.21
C ASN A 534 -22.12 -20.69 -12.69
N GLU A 535 -23.07 -20.56 -13.64
CA GLU A 535 -22.80 -20.77 -15.07
C GLU A 535 -23.28 -19.62 -15.96
N VAL A 536 -24.12 -18.73 -15.44
CA VAL A 536 -24.78 -17.65 -16.21
C VAL A 536 -24.86 -16.37 -15.38
N ALA A 537 -24.72 -15.21 -16.02
CA ALA A 537 -25.07 -13.93 -15.43
C ALA A 537 -25.67 -12.97 -16.45
N THR A 538 -26.48 -12.01 -15.99
CA THR A 538 -26.98 -10.90 -16.81
C THR A 538 -26.12 -9.67 -16.58
N ILE A 539 -25.66 -9.05 -17.65
CA ILE A 539 -24.84 -7.85 -17.65
C ILE A 539 -25.72 -6.66 -18.00
N GLN A 540 -25.70 -5.65 -17.16
CA GLN A 540 -26.39 -4.38 -17.36
C GLN A 540 -25.40 -3.23 -17.34
N SER A 541 -25.86 -2.08 -17.84
CA SER A 541 -25.10 -0.84 -17.74
C SER A 541 -25.20 -0.24 -16.34
N ASN A 542 -24.06 0.17 -15.81
CA ASN A 542 -23.94 1.05 -14.65
C ASN A 542 -23.84 2.54 -15.08
N ASN A 543 -23.75 2.81 -16.39
CA ASN A 543 -23.70 4.15 -16.98
C ASN A 543 -24.80 4.27 -18.05
N LEU A 544 -26.04 4.51 -17.60
CA LEU A 544 -27.23 4.44 -18.46
C LEU A 544 -27.28 5.49 -19.58
N ALA A 545 -26.53 6.58 -19.42
CA ALA A 545 -26.41 7.58 -20.47
C ALA A 545 -25.52 7.13 -21.63
N LYS A 546 -24.53 6.28 -21.34
CA LYS A 546 -23.60 5.74 -22.34
C LYS A 546 -24.10 4.43 -22.94
N TYR A 547 -24.69 3.56 -22.11
CA TYR A 547 -25.13 2.23 -22.54
C TYR A 547 -26.52 1.87 -22.02
N LYS A 548 -27.29 1.16 -22.86
CA LYS A 548 -28.63 0.65 -22.55
C LYS A 548 -28.73 -0.85 -22.83
N GLY A 549 -29.86 -1.44 -22.42
CA GLY A 549 -30.11 -2.87 -22.62
C GLY A 549 -29.38 -3.76 -21.60
N SER A 550 -29.46 -5.06 -21.82
CA SER A 550 -28.80 -6.08 -21.01
C SER A 550 -28.38 -7.28 -21.85
N VAL A 551 -27.31 -7.96 -21.44
CA VAL A 551 -26.75 -9.11 -22.15
C VAL A 551 -26.57 -10.28 -21.20
N GLU A 552 -27.09 -11.45 -21.54
CA GLU A 552 -26.78 -12.68 -20.82
C GLU A 552 -25.42 -13.23 -21.27
N VAL A 553 -24.58 -13.60 -20.32
CA VAL A 553 -23.28 -14.26 -20.54
C VAL A 553 -23.24 -15.60 -19.83
N GLN A 554 -22.53 -16.55 -20.43
CA GLN A 554 -22.34 -17.91 -19.92
C GLN A 554 -20.85 -18.15 -19.63
N TYR A 555 -20.53 -18.95 -18.62
CA TYR A 555 -19.16 -19.24 -18.23
C TYR A 555 -19.05 -20.55 -17.43
N GLU A 556 -17.84 -21.08 -17.35
CA GLU A 556 -17.51 -22.16 -16.43
C GLU A 556 -16.39 -21.72 -15.49
N VAL A 557 -16.56 -21.92 -14.19
CA VAL A 557 -15.48 -21.65 -13.23
C VAL A 557 -14.52 -22.84 -13.22
N LYS A 558 -13.32 -22.66 -13.79
CA LYS A 558 -12.21 -23.64 -13.78
C LYS A 558 -10.97 -22.93 -13.29
N THR A 559 -10.47 -23.30 -12.12
CA THR A 559 -9.36 -22.55 -11.49
C THR A 559 -8.04 -23.33 -11.58
N LEU A 560 -7.01 -22.71 -12.14
CA LEU A 560 -5.62 -23.17 -12.01
C LEU A 560 -4.84 -22.11 -11.23
N VAL A 561 -4.51 -22.46 -9.99
CA VAL A 561 -3.71 -21.63 -9.08
C VAL A 561 -2.23 -21.97 -9.23
N GLY A 562 -1.37 -20.97 -9.35
CA GLY A 562 0.06 -21.17 -9.36
C GLY A 562 0.78 -20.17 -8.45
N TYR A 563 1.72 -20.66 -7.65
CA TYR A 563 2.57 -19.79 -6.82
C TYR A 563 3.72 -19.21 -7.65
N HIS A 564 4.02 -17.93 -7.44
CA HIS A 564 5.08 -17.19 -8.11
C HIS A 564 5.95 -16.43 -7.10
N TYR A 565 7.24 -16.40 -7.35
CA TYR A 565 8.24 -15.72 -6.53
C TYR A 565 9.46 -15.31 -7.37
N ASP A 566 10.33 -14.48 -6.82
CA ASP A 566 11.43 -13.86 -7.55
C ASP A 566 12.84 -14.37 -7.19
N TRP A 567 12.98 -15.28 -6.22
CA TRP A 567 14.29 -15.83 -5.82
C TRP A 567 14.77 -16.99 -6.71
N GLY A 568 13.87 -17.78 -7.30
CA GLY A 568 14.19 -18.92 -8.17
C GLY A 568 14.93 -20.07 -7.45
N GLY A 569 15.34 -21.09 -8.22
CA GLY A 569 15.96 -22.28 -7.65
C GLY A 569 16.45 -23.29 -8.68
N ASN A 570 16.82 -24.48 -8.21
CA ASN A 570 17.21 -25.59 -9.09
C ASN A 570 15.98 -26.16 -9.79
N PHE A 571 16.10 -26.45 -11.09
CA PHE A 571 15.00 -26.96 -11.92
C PHE A 571 13.81 -25.99 -12.02
N GLU A 572 14.10 -24.70 -11.90
CA GLU A 572 13.14 -23.62 -12.00
C GLU A 572 13.59 -22.62 -13.08
N ASN A 573 12.64 -21.97 -13.72
CA ASN A 573 12.90 -20.83 -14.60
C ASN A 573 12.24 -19.58 -14.05
N LYS A 574 13.04 -18.55 -13.75
CA LYS A 574 12.52 -17.26 -13.29
C LYS A 574 11.87 -16.53 -14.46
N ILE A 575 10.55 -16.42 -14.42
CA ILE A 575 9.76 -15.69 -15.41
C ILE A 575 9.16 -14.43 -14.81
N ALA A 576 9.04 -13.38 -15.61
CA ALA A 576 8.34 -12.16 -15.21
C ALA A 576 6.81 -12.38 -15.17
N LEU A 577 6.09 -11.61 -14.37
CA LEU A 577 4.62 -11.69 -14.31
C LEU A 577 3.94 -11.27 -15.62
N ASN A 578 4.60 -10.44 -16.43
CA ASN A 578 4.15 -10.05 -17.77
C ASN A 578 4.78 -10.92 -18.88
N ASP A 579 5.38 -12.06 -18.54
CA ASP A 579 5.86 -13.03 -19.52
C ASP A 579 4.72 -13.48 -20.43
N LYS A 580 4.96 -13.47 -21.75
CA LYS A 580 3.94 -13.77 -22.74
C LYS A 580 3.32 -15.15 -22.54
N ASP A 581 4.14 -16.14 -22.20
CA ASP A 581 3.65 -17.52 -22.06
C ASP A 581 2.81 -17.65 -20.80
N LEU A 582 3.18 -16.97 -19.70
CA LEU A 582 2.35 -16.91 -18.49
C LEU A 582 1.02 -16.19 -18.76
N LEU A 583 1.03 -15.07 -19.49
CA LEU A 583 -0.18 -14.34 -19.88
C LEU A 583 -1.16 -15.20 -20.69
N THR A 584 -0.64 -16.09 -21.53
CA THR A 584 -1.45 -17.00 -22.36
C THR A 584 -1.68 -18.38 -21.75
N SER A 585 -1.00 -18.73 -20.67
CA SER A 585 -1.18 -20.01 -19.97
C SER A 585 -2.55 -20.14 -19.31
N SER A 586 -2.87 -21.35 -18.87
CA SER A 586 -4.12 -21.66 -18.17
C SER A 586 -4.11 -21.20 -16.71
N TYR A 587 -2.97 -20.80 -16.15
CA TYR A 587 -2.88 -20.21 -14.80
C TYR A 587 -3.73 -18.95 -14.75
N ASN A 588 -4.85 -19.00 -14.05
CA ASN A 588 -5.80 -17.90 -13.97
C ASN A 588 -5.94 -17.32 -12.56
N VAL A 589 -5.24 -17.90 -11.58
CA VAL A 589 -4.95 -17.31 -10.27
C VAL A 589 -3.46 -17.44 -10.00
N ILE A 590 -2.81 -16.32 -9.70
CA ILE A 590 -1.38 -16.26 -9.40
C ILE A 590 -1.23 -15.80 -7.95
N ASN A 591 -0.61 -16.64 -7.11
CA ASN A 591 -0.33 -16.32 -5.72
C ASN A 591 1.13 -15.86 -5.59
N LEU A 592 1.35 -14.58 -5.27
CA LEU A 592 2.68 -14.04 -5.04
C LEU A 592 3.18 -14.38 -3.63
N SER A 593 4.37 -14.96 -3.56
CA SER A 593 4.97 -15.48 -2.32
C SER A 593 6.13 -14.59 -1.85
N PHE A 594 6.21 -14.13 -0.59
CA PHE A 594 5.19 -14.20 0.47
C PHE A 594 5.07 -12.87 1.23
N LEU A 595 3.90 -12.64 1.83
CA LEU A 595 3.64 -11.69 2.91
C LEU A 595 3.89 -12.39 4.25
N TYR A 596 4.86 -11.93 5.03
CA TYR A 596 5.24 -12.60 6.28
C TYR A 596 5.89 -11.62 7.27
N SER A 597 6.04 -12.08 8.51
CA SER A 597 6.80 -11.39 9.56
C SER A 597 8.01 -12.21 9.97
N ASN A 598 9.12 -11.52 10.26
CA ASN A 598 10.35 -12.11 10.82
C ASN A 598 10.41 -12.00 12.35
N VAL A 599 9.42 -11.36 12.97
CA VAL A 599 9.38 -11.15 14.43
C VAL A 599 7.95 -11.36 14.92
N GLU A 600 7.80 -12.12 16.01
CA GLU A 600 6.49 -12.29 16.64
C GLU A 600 5.89 -10.92 17.00
N TYR A 601 4.58 -10.76 16.77
CA TYR A 601 3.83 -9.53 17.03
C TYR A 601 4.20 -8.33 16.16
N GLN A 602 5.12 -8.47 15.21
CA GLN A 602 5.34 -7.50 14.16
C GLN A 602 4.36 -7.75 13.00
N MET A 603 3.84 -6.68 12.39
CA MET A 603 2.96 -6.79 11.24
C MET A 603 3.70 -7.35 10.02
N PRO A 604 3.06 -8.23 9.24
CA PRO A 604 3.70 -8.83 8.09
C PRO A 604 3.93 -7.78 6.99
N THR A 605 5.01 -7.97 6.22
CA THR A 605 5.38 -7.09 5.11
C THR A 605 5.62 -7.89 3.83
N TYR A 606 5.48 -7.22 2.69
CA TYR A 606 5.83 -7.75 1.39
C TYR A 606 6.86 -6.83 0.74
N SER A 607 8.06 -7.36 0.50
CA SER A 607 9.22 -6.59 0.00
C SER A 607 9.84 -7.27 -1.22
N PRO A 608 9.19 -7.23 -2.40
CA PRO A 608 9.73 -7.81 -3.62
C PRO A 608 10.98 -7.05 -4.09
N ASN A 609 11.88 -7.73 -4.81
CA ASN A 609 13.13 -7.11 -5.29
C ASN A 609 12.89 -5.96 -6.28
N ASN A 610 11.78 -6.01 -7.04
CA ASN A 610 11.41 -4.96 -7.99
C ASN A 610 9.91 -4.62 -7.86
N PRO A 611 9.53 -3.73 -6.93
CA PRO A 611 8.13 -3.36 -6.72
C PRO A 611 7.43 -2.81 -7.97
N ALA A 612 8.13 -2.04 -8.81
CA ALA A 612 7.55 -1.46 -10.03
C ALA A 612 7.16 -2.54 -11.04
N ALA A 613 8.07 -3.50 -11.30
CA ALA A 613 7.79 -4.61 -12.20
C ALA A 613 6.66 -5.52 -11.68
N VAL A 614 6.54 -5.69 -10.36
CA VAL A 614 5.42 -6.42 -9.76
C VAL A 614 4.10 -5.70 -10.04
N LYS A 615 4.01 -4.37 -9.81
CA LYS A 615 2.80 -3.58 -10.09
C LYS A 615 2.40 -3.63 -11.56
N GLU A 616 3.36 -3.54 -12.47
CA GLU A 616 3.10 -3.65 -13.92
C GLU A 616 2.65 -5.06 -14.31
N GLY A 617 3.30 -6.08 -13.76
CA GLY A 617 2.96 -7.48 -13.97
C GLY A 617 1.56 -7.87 -13.49
N ILE A 618 1.18 -7.40 -12.30
CA ILE A 618 -0.18 -7.58 -11.75
C ILE A 618 -1.22 -7.02 -12.73
N LYS A 619 -1.03 -5.78 -13.20
CA LYS A 619 -1.93 -5.15 -14.17
C LYS A 619 -2.01 -5.93 -15.48
N ALA A 620 -0.89 -6.43 -15.98
CA ALA A 620 -0.85 -7.23 -17.21
C ALA A 620 -1.61 -8.56 -17.06
N LEU A 621 -1.48 -9.24 -15.92
CA LEU A 621 -2.23 -10.47 -15.63
C LEU A 621 -3.73 -10.18 -15.51
N GLN A 622 -4.10 -9.13 -14.78
CA GLN A 622 -5.49 -8.71 -14.58
C GLN A 622 -6.16 -8.31 -15.91
N SER A 623 -5.43 -7.66 -16.83
CA SER A 623 -5.97 -7.34 -18.16
C SER A 623 -6.23 -8.59 -19.01
N GLN A 624 -5.64 -9.74 -18.67
CA GLN A 624 -5.94 -11.05 -19.26
C GLN A 624 -7.06 -11.80 -18.53
N GLY A 625 -7.79 -11.13 -17.62
CA GLY A 625 -8.87 -11.71 -16.84
C GLY A 625 -8.40 -12.66 -15.74
N LYS A 626 -7.10 -12.63 -15.38
CA LYS A 626 -6.52 -13.44 -14.31
C LYS A 626 -6.64 -12.73 -12.96
N ARG A 627 -6.55 -13.47 -11.87
CA ARG A 627 -6.45 -12.94 -10.50
C ARG A 627 -5.03 -13.00 -10.00
N VAL A 628 -4.62 -11.99 -9.23
CA VAL A 628 -3.33 -12.01 -8.54
C VAL A 628 -3.55 -11.77 -7.06
N LEU A 629 -3.19 -12.75 -6.23
CA LEU A 629 -3.32 -12.71 -4.78
C LEU A 629 -1.93 -12.57 -4.13
N ILE A 630 -1.89 -12.02 -2.93
CA ILE A 630 -0.70 -12.12 -2.08
C ILE A 630 -0.86 -13.35 -1.18
N SER A 631 0.09 -14.28 -1.20
CA SER A 631 0.10 -15.41 -0.27
C SER A 631 0.83 -15.02 1.01
N MET A 632 0.18 -15.27 2.14
CA MET A 632 0.66 -14.93 3.46
C MET A 632 1.06 -16.20 4.20
N GLY A 633 2.37 -16.38 4.41
CA GLY A 633 2.91 -17.54 5.11
C GLY A 633 4.13 -18.15 4.43
N GLY A 634 4.03 -19.44 4.09
CA GLY A 634 5.12 -20.30 3.60
C GLY A 634 6.12 -20.70 4.68
N ALA A 635 7.25 -21.30 4.26
CA ALA A 635 8.35 -21.71 5.16
C ALA A 635 8.97 -20.55 5.95
N THR A 636 8.71 -19.32 5.54
CA THR A 636 9.13 -18.08 6.21
C THR A 636 8.20 -17.64 7.34
N ALA A 637 7.12 -18.39 7.62
CA ALA A 637 6.04 -17.97 8.51
C ALA A 637 6.24 -18.27 10.00
N GLU A 638 7.42 -18.74 10.44
CA GLU A 638 7.60 -19.23 11.82
C GLU A 638 7.24 -18.20 12.91
N HIS A 639 7.32 -16.91 12.58
CA HIS A 639 7.01 -15.78 13.47
C HIS A 639 5.62 -15.16 13.25
N MET A 640 4.75 -15.79 12.45
CA MET A 640 3.39 -15.31 12.22
C MET A 640 2.53 -15.47 13.48
N LYS A 641 2.61 -14.47 14.36
CA LYS A 641 1.95 -14.45 15.67
C LYS A 641 1.45 -13.05 15.99
N PHE A 642 0.17 -12.97 16.33
CA PHE A 642 -0.55 -11.73 16.62
C PHE A 642 -1.41 -11.89 17.86
N ARG A 643 -1.55 -10.80 18.62
CA ARG A 643 -2.46 -10.68 19.76
C ARG A 643 -3.82 -10.10 19.33
N SER A 644 -4.83 -10.31 20.15
CA SER A 644 -6.19 -9.80 19.93
C SER A 644 -6.26 -8.28 19.78
N ASP A 645 -5.40 -7.53 20.47
CA ASP A 645 -5.32 -6.06 20.39
C ASP A 645 -4.67 -5.55 19.09
N GLN A 646 -3.99 -6.41 18.33
CA GLN A 646 -3.30 -6.05 17.08
C GLN A 646 -4.16 -6.26 15.82
N LYS A 647 -5.43 -6.63 15.96
CA LYS A 647 -6.32 -6.91 14.83
C LYS A 647 -6.40 -5.75 13.82
N GLU A 648 -6.54 -4.52 14.30
CA GLU A 648 -6.61 -3.33 13.43
C GLU A 648 -5.26 -3.02 12.75
N GLU A 649 -4.14 -3.24 13.45
CA GLU A 649 -2.80 -3.11 12.86
C GLU A 649 -2.60 -4.14 11.73
N LEU A 650 -3.01 -5.38 11.97
CA LEU A 650 -2.92 -6.47 11.00
C LEU A 650 -3.80 -6.21 9.78
N LYS A 651 -5.05 -5.81 10.00
CA LYS A 651 -5.96 -5.40 8.91
C LYS A 651 -5.36 -4.26 8.09
N THR A 652 -4.79 -3.25 8.75
CA THR A 652 -4.15 -2.10 8.09
C THR A 652 -2.93 -2.51 7.28
N ALA A 653 -2.07 -3.37 7.83
CA ALA A 653 -0.89 -3.87 7.13
C ALA A 653 -1.25 -4.67 5.87
N ILE A 654 -2.21 -5.59 5.98
CA ILE A 654 -2.73 -6.35 4.84
C ILE A 654 -3.32 -5.39 3.81
N LYS A 655 -4.22 -4.49 4.22
CA LYS A 655 -4.85 -3.50 3.32
C LYS A 655 -3.80 -2.65 2.58
N SER A 656 -2.75 -2.22 3.28
CA SER A 656 -1.67 -1.42 2.70
C SER A 656 -0.99 -2.17 1.57
N VAL A 657 -0.61 -3.44 1.78
CA VAL A 657 0.03 -4.26 0.74
C VAL A 657 -0.92 -4.51 -0.43
N ILE A 658 -2.19 -4.82 -0.15
CA ILE A 658 -3.20 -5.02 -1.19
C ILE A 658 -3.32 -3.78 -2.09
N ASN A 659 -3.43 -2.60 -1.50
CA ASN A 659 -3.58 -1.33 -2.23
C ASN A 659 -2.30 -0.87 -2.93
N GLU A 660 -1.14 -1.04 -2.30
CA GLU A 660 0.18 -0.69 -2.84
C GLU A 660 0.44 -1.37 -4.19
N TYR A 661 0.07 -2.64 -4.30
CA TYR A 661 0.36 -3.50 -5.44
C TYR A 661 -0.85 -3.77 -6.36
N GLY A 662 -2.07 -3.56 -5.88
CA GLY A 662 -3.30 -3.83 -6.64
C GLY A 662 -3.70 -5.30 -6.65
N PHE A 663 -3.44 -6.02 -5.55
CA PHE A 663 -3.84 -7.43 -5.40
C PHE A 663 -5.37 -7.60 -5.37
N ASP A 664 -5.86 -8.72 -5.90
CA ASP A 664 -7.28 -9.08 -5.89
C ASP A 664 -7.73 -9.72 -4.55
N GLY A 665 -6.79 -10.01 -3.65
CA GLY A 665 -7.07 -10.69 -2.39
C GLY A 665 -5.84 -11.33 -1.75
N LEU A 666 -6.09 -12.23 -0.80
CA LEU A 666 -5.07 -12.89 0.02
C LEU A 666 -5.29 -14.40 0.12
N ASP A 667 -4.18 -15.14 0.07
CA ASP A 667 -4.12 -16.58 0.34
C ASP A 667 -3.47 -16.85 1.70
N ILE A 668 -4.10 -17.64 2.56
CA ILE A 668 -3.53 -18.06 3.86
C ILE A 668 -2.74 -19.34 3.65
N ASP A 669 -1.41 -19.23 3.68
CA ASP A 669 -0.48 -20.35 3.51
C ASP A 669 0.32 -20.59 4.79
N TRP A 670 -0.39 -20.69 5.91
CA TRP A 670 0.23 -20.90 7.22
C TRP A 670 0.56 -22.37 7.41
N GLU A 671 1.81 -22.65 7.74
CA GLU A 671 2.33 -23.98 7.99
C GLU A 671 3.07 -24.08 9.34
N SER A 672 3.23 -25.32 9.81
CA SER A 672 4.07 -25.66 10.97
C SER A 672 3.85 -24.75 12.20
N ALA A 673 4.86 -23.96 12.60
CA ALA A 673 4.84 -23.19 13.85
C ALA A 673 3.82 -22.04 13.84
N SER A 674 3.51 -21.48 12.66
CA SER A 674 2.52 -20.40 12.51
C SER A 674 1.11 -20.82 12.96
N LEU A 675 0.79 -22.12 12.88
CA LEU A 675 -0.51 -22.66 13.26
C LEU A 675 -0.69 -22.88 14.76
N ASN A 676 0.38 -22.76 15.57
CA ASN A 676 0.35 -23.07 17.01
C ASN A 676 -0.54 -22.13 17.83
N SER A 677 -0.82 -20.92 17.32
CA SER A 677 -1.58 -19.90 18.04
C SER A 677 -3.04 -19.84 17.58
N SER A 678 -3.95 -20.37 18.40
CA SER A 678 -5.41 -20.23 18.17
C SER A 678 -5.84 -18.76 18.14
N GLU A 679 -5.24 -17.92 18.99
CA GLU A 679 -5.50 -16.47 19.00
C GLU A 679 -5.13 -15.83 17.67
N SER A 680 -3.93 -16.10 17.15
CA SER A 680 -3.44 -15.48 15.92
C SER A 680 -4.26 -15.90 14.70
N LYS A 681 -4.71 -17.16 14.65
CA LYS A 681 -5.63 -17.64 13.61
C LYS A 681 -6.97 -16.89 13.66
N LYS A 682 -7.57 -16.71 14.85
CA LYS A 682 -8.83 -15.97 15.03
C LYS A 682 -8.70 -14.50 14.66
N VAL A 683 -7.63 -13.84 15.12
CA VAL A 683 -7.35 -12.42 14.82
C VAL A 683 -7.21 -12.21 13.33
N THR A 684 -6.46 -13.09 12.66
CA THR A 684 -6.25 -13.03 11.21
C THR A 684 -7.57 -13.27 10.45
N ALA A 685 -8.35 -14.28 10.83
CA ALA A 685 -9.67 -14.52 10.25
C ALA A 685 -10.61 -13.31 10.41
N GLN A 686 -10.64 -12.69 11.59
CA GLN A 686 -11.46 -11.50 11.83
C GLN A 686 -11.00 -10.29 11.00
N ALA A 687 -9.69 -10.06 10.90
CA ALA A 687 -9.14 -8.97 10.09
C ALA A 687 -9.51 -9.13 8.60
N LEU A 688 -9.39 -10.34 8.05
CA LEU A 688 -9.75 -10.64 6.65
C LEU A 688 -11.26 -10.54 6.41
N LYS A 689 -12.08 -10.96 7.38
CA LYS A 689 -13.53 -10.81 7.33
C LYS A 689 -13.95 -9.34 7.23
N GLU A 690 -13.43 -8.50 8.11
CA GLU A 690 -13.68 -7.05 8.10
C GLU A 690 -13.19 -6.40 6.80
N LEU A 691 -12.02 -6.82 6.30
CA LEU A 691 -11.48 -6.32 5.05
C LEU A 691 -12.38 -6.68 3.85
N LYS A 692 -12.87 -7.92 3.78
CA LYS A 692 -13.79 -8.34 2.71
C LYS A 692 -15.11 -7.57 2.76
N ASP A 693 -15.66 -7.33 3.94
CA ASP A 693 -16.87 -6.50 4.11
C ASP A 693 -16.62 -5.03 3.70
N GLU A 694 -15.46 -4.48 4.06
CA GLU A 694 -15.05 -3.12 3.68
C GLU A 694 -14.92 -2.97 2.15
N TYR A 695 -14.17 -3.86 1.48
CA TYR A 695 -14.04 -3.84 0.01
C TYR A 695 -15.41 -3.99 -0.68
N LYS A 696 -16.27 -4.86 -0.15
CA LYS A 696 -17.64 -5.02 -0.66
C LYS A 696 -18.45 -3.73 -0.53
N SER A 697 -18.30 -2.99 0.57
CA SER A 697 -18.96 -1.68 0.75
C SER A 697 -18.46 -0.61 -0.23
N GLU A 698 -17.21 -0.75 -0.70
CA GLU A 698 -16.61 0.06 -1.76
C GLU A 698 -17.00 -0.41 -3.19
N GLY A 699 -17.81 -1.45 -3.31
CA GLY A 699 -18.17 -2.06 -4.60
C GLY A 699 -17.02 -2.84 -5.25
N LYS A 700 -16.04 -3.29 -4.46
CA LYS A 700 -14.88 -4.07 -4.90
C LYS A 700 -15.00 -5.51 -4.41
N ASP A 701 -14.41 -6.41 -5.18
CA ASP A 701 -14.22 -7.79 -4.76
C ASP A 701 -12.92 -7.94 -3.93
N PHE A 702 -12.93 -8.82 -2.94
CA PHE A 702 -11.74 -9.22 -2.19
C PHE A 702 -11.75 -10.74 -2.02
N ILE A 703 -10.74 -11.41 -2.59
CA ILE A 703 -10.62 -12.86 -2.58
C ILE A 703 -9.90 -13.33 -1.32
N ILE A 704 -10.42 -14.37 -0.67
CA ILE A 704 -9.79 -15.06 0.46
C ILE A 704 -9.65 -16.54 0.10
N THR A 705 -8.42 -17.04 0.08
CA THR A 705 -8.12 -18.46 -0.14
C THR A 705 -7.27 -19.02 0.99
N MET A 706 -7.13 -20.35 1.04
CA MET A 706 -6.29 -21.01 2.02
C MET A 706 -5.57 -22.21 1.39
N ALA A 707 -4.33 -22.43 1.78
CA ALA A 707 -3.47 -23.51 1.30
C ALA A 707 -3.00 -24.45 2.42
N PRO A 708 -3.91 -25.05 3.22
CA PRO A 708 -3.50 -25.91 4.32
C PRO A 708 -2.77 -27.17 3.82
N GLU A 709 -1.69 -27.57 4.51
CA GLU A 709 -1.22 -28.95 4.42
C GLU A 709 -2.36 -29.90 4.83
N PHE A 710 -2.63 -30.94 4.03
CA PHE A 710 -3.82 -31.78 4.24
C PHE A 710 -3.93 -32.45 5.63
N PRO A 711 -2.85 -32.79 6.37
CA PRO A 711 -2.99 -33.31 7.73
C PRO A 711 -3.63 -32.30 8.70
N TYR A 712 -3.48 -31.00 8.46
CA TYR A 712 -4.08 -29.94 9.26
C TYR A 712 -5.56 -29.70 8.96
N LEU A 713 -6.12 -30.40 7.97
CA LEU A 713 -7.57 -30.45 7.70
C LEU A 713 -8.31 -31.53 8.50
N ARG A 714 -7.63 -32.32 9.32
CA ARG A 714 -8.32 -33.27 10.21
C ARG A 714 -8.76 -32.58 11.50
N LYS A 715 -9.95 -32.95 11.98
CA LYS A 715 -10.57 -32.46 13.21
C LYS A 715 -9.80 -32.89 14.47
N ASN A 716 -9.05 -33.98 14.40
CA ASN A 716 -8.32 -34.56 15.52
C ASN A 716 -6.84 -34.12 15.61
N THR A 717 -6.38 -33.26 14.70
CA THR A 717 -5.03 -32.68 14.80
C THR A 717 -5.02 -31.60 15.88
N GLU A 718 -4.53 -31.91 17.08
CA GLU A 718 -4.50 -30.97 18.21
C GLU A 718 -3.56 -29.77 17.95
N GLY A 719 -4.04 -28.56 18.27
CA GLY A 719 -3.26 -27.31 18.29
C GLY A 719 -2.88 -26.72 16.92
N ARG A 720 -2.63 -27.54 15.90
CA ARG A 720 -2.09 -27.14 14.59
C ARG A 720 -3.05 -27.26 13.41
N ASN A 721 -4.31 -27.59 13.66
CA ASN A 721 -5.31 -27.65 12.58
C ASN A 721 -5.72 -26.25 12.08
N TYR A 722 -6.42 -26.24 10.94
CA TYR A 722 -6.99 -25.04 10.31
C TYR A 722 -8.37 -24.63 10.84
N LYS A 723 -8.86 -25.26 11.92
CA LYS A 723 -10.25 -25.08 12.42
C LYS A 723 -10.64 -23.63 12.61
N GLU A 724 -9.80 -22.83 13.27
CA GLU A 724 -10.13 -21.43 13.54
C GLU A 724 -10.25 -20.58 12.27
N PHE A 725 -9.47 -20.89 11.23
CA PHE A 725 -9.64 -20.24 9.92
C PHE A 725 -10.92 -20.70 9.24
N LEU A 726 -11.18 -22.01 9.21
CA LEU A 726 -12.38 -22.58 8.58
C LEU A 726 -13.67 -22.04 9.23
N ASP A 727 -13.73 -22.02 10.56
CA ASP A 727 -14.90 -21.51 11.28
C ASP A 727 -15.01 -19.98 11.18
N GLY A 728 -13.89 -19.26 11.30
CA GLY A 728 -13.88 -17.79 11.31
C GLY A 728 -14.17 -17.17 9.95
N LEU A 729 -13.85 -17.89 8.87
CA LEU A 729 -14.04 -17.45 7.48
C LEU A 729 -15.17 -18.19 6.76
N ASP A 730 -16.00 -18.98 7.46
CA ASP A 730 -17.15 -19.61 6.85
C ASP A 730 -18.10 -18.56 6.24
N GLY A 731 -18.52 -18.78 5.00
CA GLY A 731 -19.22 -17.78 4.18
C GLY A 731 -18.34 -16.67 3.58
N TYR A 732 -17.07 -16.54 3.98
CA TYR A 732 -16.15 -15.50 3.51
C TYR A 732 -15.06 -16.00 2.57
N TYR A 733 -14.50 -17.20 2.78
CA TYR A 733 -13.49 -17.74 1.84
C TYR A 733 -14.12 -18.11 0.49
N ASP A 734 -13.37 -17.88 -0.58
CA ASP A 734 -13.80 -18.17 -1.95
C ASP A 734 -13.50 -19.61 -2.34
N TRP A 735 -12.30 -20.11 -2.01
CA TRP A 735 -11.95 -21.52 -2.12
C TRP A 735 -10.78 -21.89 -1.22
N ILE A 736 -10.53 -23.20 -1.12
CA ILE A 736 -9.40 -23.79 -0.39
C ILE A 736 -8.67 -24.71 -1.36
N ASN A 737 -7.36 -24.58 -1.41
CA ASN A 737 -6.44 -25.36 -2.25
C ASN A 737 -5.41 -26.09 -1.37
N PRO A 738 -5.81 -27.19 -0.68
CA PRO A 738 -4.91 -27.87 0.24
C PRO A 738 -3.70 -28.46 -0.47
N GLN A 739 -2.57 -28.46 0.21
CA GLN A 739 -1.33 -29.03 -0.28
C GLN A 739 -1.38 -30.55 -0.08
N PHE A 740 -1.56 -31.31 -1.17
CA PHE A 740 -1.55 -32.78 -1.21
C PHE A 740 -0.16 -33.34 -1.54
N TYR A 741 0.88 -32.54 -1.35
CA TYR A 741 2.28 -32.87 -1.51
C TYR A 741 3.03 -32.67 -0.18
N ASN A 742 4.27 -33.14 -0.08
CA ASN A 742 5.11 -33.05 1.13
C ASN A 742 4.53 -33.67 2.42
N GLY A 743 3.36 -34.34 2.41
CA GLY A 743 2.72 -34.91 3.60
C GLY A 743 3.34 -36.18 4.22
N TRP A 744 4.62 -36.47 3.98
CA TRP A 744 5.43 -37.47 4.70
C TRP A 744 4.81 -38.88 4.90
N GLY A 745 4.09 -39.40 3.91
CA GLY A 745 3.45 -40.73 3.98
C GLY A 745 2.08 -40.76 4.65
N ASP A 746 1.47 -39.61 4.94
CA ASP A 746 0.06 -39.51 5.34
C ASP A 746 -0.87 -39.69 4.11
N GLY A 747 -2.14 -39.98 4.36
CA GLY A 747 -3.18 -40.08 3.34
C GLY A 747 -4.55 -40.45 3.88
N VAL A 748 -5.24 -41.40 3.26
CA VAL A 748 -6.61 -41.79 3.63
C VAL A 748 -6.77 -43.28 3.79
N GLN A 749 -7.58 -43.70 4.75
CA GLN A 749 -8.14 -45.04 4.76
C GLN A 749 -9.34 -45.14 3.82
N VAL A 750 -9.38 -46.19 3.00
CA VAL A 750 -10.50 -46.46 2.11
C VAL A 750 -11.71 -46.93 2.93
N GLU A 751 -12.75 -46.09 3.00
CA GLU A 751 -13.85 -46.27 3.95
C GLU A 751 -14.89 -47.30 3.50
N THR A 752 -15.18 -47.38 2.20
CA THR A 752 -16.30 -48.16 1.68
C THR A 752 -15.86 -49.24 0.70
N SER A 753 -16.62 -50.33 0.61
CA SER A 753 -16.37 -51.39 -0.38
C SER A 753 -16.53 -50.89 -1.81
N GLU A 754 -17.38 -49.88 -2.03
CA GLU A 754 -17.54 -49.23 -3.33
C GLU A 754 -16.27 -48.48 -3.74
N ASP A 755 -15.71 -47.68 -2.82
CA ASP A 755 -14.44 -46.98 -3.04
C ASP A 755 -13.31 -47.98 -3.29
N ALA A 756 -13.30 -49.10 -2.56
CA ALA A 756 -12.32 -50.16 -2.74
C ALA A 756 -12.37 -50.78 -4.13
N ILE A 757 -13.58 -51.04 -4.66
CA ILE A 757 -13.77 -51.55 -6.02
C ILE A 757 -13.34 -50.52 -7.06
N LYS A 758 -13.71 -49.24 -6.90
CA LYS A 758 -13.38 -48.17 -7.86
C LYS A 758 -11.88 -47.89 -7.95
N THR A 759 -11.19 -47.92 -6.82
CA THR A 759 -9.76 -47.60 -6.72
C THR A 759 -8.85 -48.81 -6.88
N GLY A 760 -9.39 -50.02 -6.69
CA GLY A 760 -8.62 -51.26 -6.61
C GLY A 760 -7.72 -51.31 -5.37
N VAL A 761 -8.06 -50.56 -4.31
CA VAL A 761 -7.36 -50.56 -3.02
C VAL A 761 -8.28 -51.22 -1.99
N GLN A 762 -7.76 -52.15 -1.18
CA GLN A 762 -8.58 -52.89 -0.23
C GLN A 762 -9.24 -51.95 0.79
N GLN A 763 -10.52 -52.19 1.11
CA GLN A 763 -11.23 -51.45 2.16
C GLN A 763 -10.49 -51.55 3.49
N ASN A 764 -10.49 -50.47 4.29
CA ASN A 764 -9.77 -50.32 5.55
C ASN A 764 -8.24 -50.38 5.42
N THR A 765 -7.69 -50.24 4.22
CA THR A 765 -6.25 -50.02 4.00
C THR A 765 -5.98 -48.56 3.65
N SER A 766 -4.75 -48.11 3.91
CA SER A 766 -4.33 -46.73 3.66
C SER A 766 -3.77 -46.57 2.26
N ILE A 767 -4.15 -45.48 1.61
CA ILE A 767 -3.51 -44.96 0.41
C ILE A 767 -2.93 -43.59 0.75
N THR A 768 -1.67 -43.39 0.40
CA THR A 768 -0.86 -42.24 0.80
C THR A 768 -0.42 -41.45 -0.41
N ASN A 769 0.02 -40.22 -0.18
CA ASN A 769 0.64 -39.41 -1.22
C ASN A 769 1.84 -40.14 -1.87
N ASP A 770 2.54 -41.01 -1.14
CA ASP A 770 3.74 -41.71 -1.63
C ASP A 770 3.45 -42.90 -2.57
N ASN A 771 2.19 -43.31 -2.69
CA ASN A 771 1.82 -44.39 -3.61
C ASN A 771 1.73 -43.87 -5.06
N VAL A 772 2.88 -43.77 -5.74
CA VAL A 772 3.01 -43.20 -7.10
C VAL A 772 2.02 -43.80 -8.10
N GLU A 773 1.92 -45.13 -8.15
CA GLU A 773 1.00 -45.84 -9.08
C GLU A 773 -0.49 -45.61 -8.79
N LYS A 774 -0.81 -45.12 -7.59
CA LYS A 774 -2.18 -44.87 -7.12
C LYS A 774 -2.46 -43.40 -6.85
N ARG A 775 -1.65 -42.49 -7.38
CA ARG A 775 -1.77 -41.07 -7.04
C ARG A 775 -3.10 -40.46 -7.48
N GLY A 776 -3.65 -40.91 -8.62
CA GLY A 776 -4.98 -40.48 -9.06
C GLY A 776 -6.10 -40.92 -8.11
N GLU A 777 -6.03 -42.15 -7.59
CA GLU A 777 -6.94 -42.67 -6.58
C GLU A 777 -6.81 -41.94 -5.25
N PHE A 778 -5.57 -41.58 -4.85
CA PHE A 778 -5.31 -40.76 -3.67
C PHE A 778 -6.01 -39.40 -3.78
N TYR A 779 -5.78 -38.67 -4.87
CA TYR A 779 -6.44 -37.39 -5.13
C TYR A 779 -7.97 -37.50 -5.15
N TYR A 780 -8.51 -38.57 -5.77
CA TYR A 780 -9.95 -38.83 -5.77
C TYR A 780 -10.51 -39.03 -4.37
N LEU A 781 -9.93 -39.93 -3.57
CA LEU A 781 -10.45 -40.26 -2.23
C LEU A 781 -10.33 -39.09 -1.27
N MET A 782 -9.19 -38.40 -1.26
CA MET A 782 -9.00 -37.16 -0.48
C MET A 782 -10.08 -36.13 -0.81
N SER A 783 -10.27 -35.84 -2.10
CA SER A 783 -11.26 -34.85 -2.55
C SER A 783 -12.68 -35.29 -2.22
N LYS A 784 -13.03 -36.56 -2.46
CA LYS A 784 -14.35 -37.13 -2.14
C LYS A 784 -14.65 -37.02 -0.65
N TYR A 785 -13.71 -37.40 0.21
CA TYR A 785 -13.92 -37.44 1.66
C TYR A 785 -14.02 -36.04 2.29
N ILE A 786 -13.28 -35.08 1.76
CA ILE A 786 -13.36 -33.68 2.20
C ILE A 786 -14.62 -32.98 1.67
N THR A 787 -15.12 -33.33 0.48
CA THR A 787 -16.19 -32.55 -0.16
C THR A 787 -17.59 -33.15 -0.09
N SER A 788 -17.70 -34.47 0.13
CA SER A 788 -18.97 -35.19 -0.07
C SER A 788 -19.28 -36.23 1.02
N LYS A 789 -18.44 -36.37 2.05
CA LYS A 789 -18.60 -37.34 3.14
C LYS A 789 -18.50 -36.67 4.51
N PRO A 790 -19.61 -36.07 5.02
CA PRO A 790 -19.61 -35.37 6.31
C PRO A 790 -19.27 -36.25 7.52
N ASN A 791 -19.58 -37.54 7.45
CA ASN A 791 -19.27 -38.54 8.46
C ASN A 791 -18.10 -39.45 8.03
N ASN A 792 -17.06 -38.86 7.42
CA ASN A 792 -15.88 -39.61 6.99
C ASN A 792 -15.09 -40.10 8.22
N GLN A 793 -14.66 -41.36 8.19
CA GLN A 793 -13.81 -42.00 9.21
C GLN A 793 -12.41 -41.40 9.24
N ASN A 794 -12.00 -40.74 8.15
CA ASN A 794 -10.74 -40.03 8.05
C ASN A 794 -10.69 -38.70 8.85
N GLY A 795 -11.81 -38.25 9.41
CA GLY A 795 -11.87 -37.10 10.31
C GLY A 795 -11.65 -35.73 9.67
N PHE A 796 -11.80 -35.56 8.36
CA PHE A 796 -11.62 -34.27 7.69
C PHE A 796 -12.77 -33.27 7.95
N TYR A 797 -12.43 -31.98 7.97
CA TYR A 797 -13.42 -30.91 7.78
C TYR A 797 -14.08 -31.02 6.41
N GLN A 798 -15.34 -30.56 6.32
CA GLN A 798 -16.06 -30.54 5.06
C GLN A 798 -15.88 -29.20 4.36
N ILE A 799 -15.57 -29.24 3.07
CA ILE A 799 -15.42 -28.05 2.21
C ILE A 799 -16.33 -28.25 1.00
N PRO A 800 -17.18 -27.28 0.62
CA PRO A 800 -18.01 -27.40 -0.58
C PRO A 800 -17.16 -27.72 -1.82
N ALA A 801 -17.63 -28.63 -2.68
CA ALA A 801 -16.86 -29.09 -3.84
C ALA A 801 -16.48 -27.92 -4.79
N ASP A 802 -17.40 -26.98 -5.03
CA ASP A 802 -17.19 -25.78 -5.85
C ASP A 802 -16.21 -24.76 -5.25
N LYS A 803 -15.82 -24.98 -3.98
CA LYS A 803 -14.79 -24.24 -3.23
C LYS A 803 -13.54 -25.07 -2.95
N PHE A 804 -13.40 -26.25 -3.55
CA PHE A 804 -12.29 -27.16 -3.30
C PHE A 804 -11.38 -27.30 -4.52
N ILE A 805 -10.07 -27.16 -4.32
CA ILE A 805 -9.03 -27.29 -5.35
C ILE A 805 -7.98 -28.29 -4.87
N ILE A 806 -7.53 -29.20 -5.75
CA ILE A 806 -6.41 -30.11 -5.42
C ILE A 806 -5.09 -29.36 -5.59
N GLY A 807 -4.31 -29.18 -4.53
CA GLY A 807 -2.94 -28.68 -4.61
C GLY A 807 -1.92 -29.81 -4.74
N ALA A 808 -1.14 -29.84 -5.81
CA ALA A 808 -0.07 -30.81 -6.01
C ALA A 808 1.23 -30.10 -6.39
N SER A 809 2.38 -30.65 -5.98
CA SER A 809 3.67 -30.13 -6.47
C SER A 809 3.77 -30.33 -7.98
N THR A 810 4.39 -29.37 -8.67
CA THR A 810 4.45 -29.33 -10.13
C THR A 810 5.14 -30.56 -10.70
N ASN A 811 6.30 -30.87 -10.12
CA ASN A 811 7.15 -32.01 -10.41
C ASN A 811 7.86 -32.43 -9.10
N GLU A 812 8.54 -33.57 -9.10
CA GLU A 812 9.18 -34.09 -7.88
C GLU A 812 10.25 -33.16 -7.29
N PRO A 813 11.03 -32.39 -8.08
CA PRO A 813 11.87 -31.31 -7.54
C PRO A 813 11.12 -30.25 -6.73
N ALA A 814 9.90 -29.90 -7.13
CA ALA A 814 9.08 -28.91 -6.45
C ALA A 814 8.53 -29.39 -5.09
N GLY A 815 8.36 -30.70 -4.94
CA GLY A 815 7.85 -31.30 -3.71
C GLY A 815 7.53 -32.77 -3.88
N ARG A 816 7.63 -33.52 -2.79
CA ARG A 816 7.37 -34.96 -2.75
C ARG A 816 5.91 -35.27 -3.04
N GLY A 817 5.68 -36.18 -3.98
CA GLY A 817 4.33 -36.58 -4.37
C GLY A 817 3.74 -35.68 -5.45
N ALA A 818 4.51 -35.50 -6.52
CA ALA A 818 4.12 -34.63 -7.61
C ALA A 818 2.92 -35.14 -8.40
N GLY A 819 2.19 -34.18 -8.98
CA GLY A 819 1.14 -34.46 -9.94
C GLY A 819 1.69 -35.07 -11.23
N SER A 820 0.85 -35.83 -11.93
CA SER A 820 1.13 -36.31 -13.29
C SER A 820 -0.13 -36.21 -14.13
N LYS A 821 0.04 -36.21 -15.45
CA LYS A 821 -1.07 -36.28 -16.42
C LYS A 821 -2.03 -37.43 -16.11
N GLU A 822 -1.50 -38.62 -15.86
CA GLU A 822 -2.27 -39.83 -15.61
C GLU A 822 -3.04 -39.72 -14.29
N ALA A 823 -2.39 -39.22 -13.24
CA ALA A 823 -3.01 -39.03 -11.92
C ALA A 823 -4.19 -38.06 -11.99
N PHE A 824 -4.02 -36.90 -12.63
CA PHE A 824 -5.11 -35.91 -12.75
C PHE A 824 -6.26 -36.41 -13.61
N ASN A 825 -5.98 -37.04 -14.74
CA ASN A 825 -7.03 -37.64 -15.58
C ASN A 825 -7.80 -38.73 -14.83
N LYS A 826 -7.10 -39.59 -14.08
CA LYS A 826 -7.73 -40.62 -13.26
C LYS A 826 -8.61 -40.03 -12.17
N ALA A 827 -8.11 -39.05 -11.41
CA ALA A 827 -8.87 -38.37 -10.36
C ALA A 827 -10.11 -37.65 -10.91
N TYR A 828 -9.95 -36.89 -12.01
CA TYR A 828 -11.03 -36.19 -12.69
C TYR A 828 -12.16 -37.14 -13.12
N ASN A 829 -11.81 -38.25 -13.77
CA ASN A 829 -12.79 -39.23 -14.22
C ASN A 829 -13.54 -39.91 -13.07
N LEU A 830 -12.83 -40.26 -11.99
CA LEU A 830 -13.46 -40.87 -10.80
C LEU A 830 -14.39 -39.88 -10.09
N LEU A 831 -13.97 -38.63 -9.90
CA LEU A 831 -14.81 -37.57 -9.29
C LEU A 831 -16.07 -37.30 -10.12
N ASN A 832 -15.93 -37.18 -11.44
CA ASN A 832 -17.07 -36.99 -12.34
C ASN A 832 -18.03 -38.18 -12.33
N SER A 833 -17.53 -39.41 -12.22
CA SER A 833 -18.38 -40.61 -12.11
C SER A 833 -19.25 -40.61 -10.84
N ASP A 834 -18.82 -39.90 -9.80
CA ASP A 834 -19.57 -39.70 -8.56
C ASP A 834 -20.39 -38.40 -8.57
N GLY A 835 -20.39 -37.64 -9.67
CA GLY A 835 -21.05 -36.34 -9.77
C GLY A 835 -20.39 -35.25 -8.91
N ILE A 836 -19.17 -35.47 -8.41
CA ILE A 836 -18.44 -34.52 -7.58
C ILE A 836 -17.66 -33.58 -8.51
N LYS A 837 -18.08 -32.32 -8.54
CA LYS A 837 -17.45 -31.28 -9.37
C LYS A 837 -16.63 -30.34 -8.49
N ILE A 838 -15.34 -30.62 -8.40
CA ILE A 838 -14.41 -29.71 -7.71
C ILE A 838 -14.00 -28.54 -8.61
N ARG A 839 -13.42 -27.50 -8.02
CA ARG A 839 -13.13 -26.22 -8.68
C ARG A 839 -11.91 -26.23 -9.61
N GLY A 840 -10.87 -27.02 -9.29
CA GLY A 840 -9.69 -27.09 -10.14
C GLY A 840 -8.43 -27.61 -9.46
N LEU A 841 -7.27 -27.13 -9.94
CA LEU A 841 -5.92 -27.52 -9.47
C LEU A 841 -5.12 -26.32 -8.95
N MET A 842 -4.19 -26.60 -8.05
CA MET A 842 -3.17 -25.66 -7.57
C MET A 842 -1.79 -26.30 -7.71
N THR A 843 -0.75 -25.50 -7.95
CA THR A 843 0.61 -26.01 -7.90
C THR A 843 1.63 -25.08 -7.26
N TRP A 844 2.55 -25.70 -6.51
CA TRP A 844 3.87 -25.17 -6.20
C TRP A 844 4.86 -25.75 -7.22
N SER A 845 5.39 -24.99 -8.18
CA SER A 845 5.12 -23.57 -8.46
C SER A 845 5.18 -23.26 -9.97
N ILE A 846 4.72 -22.07 -10.38
CA ILE A 846 4.79 -21.61 -11.77
C ILE A 846 6.23 -21.68 -12.30
N LEU A 847 7.23 -21.42 -11.45
CA LEU A 847 8.64 -21.42 -11.88
C LEU A 847 9.15 -22.83 -12.19
N PHE A 848 8.69 -23.85 -11.46
CA PHE A 848 8.96 -25.25 -11.80
C PHE A 848 8.26 -25.66 -13.10
N ASP A 849 7.06 -25.15 -13.36
CA ASP A 849 6.33 -25.48 -14.60
C ASP A 849 6.93 -24.74 -15.81
N ALA A 850 7.50 -23.56 -15.57
CA ALA A 850 8.19 -22.75 -16.57
C ALA A 850 9.59 -23.27 -16.93
N PHE A 851 10.10 -24.27 -16.23
CA PHE A 851 11.36 -24.94 -16.55
C PHE A 851 11.22 -25.81 -17.82
N GLU A 852 12.30 -25.94 -18.58
CA GLU A 852 12.43 -26.93 -19.65
C GLU A 852 13.79 -27.60 -19.54
N GLY A 853 13.80 -28.93 -19.51
CA GLY A 853 15.03 -29.69 -19.42
C GLY A 853 14.90 -30.96 -18.59
N MET A 854 16.02 -31.63 -18.41
CA MET A 854 16.08 -32.86 -17.62
C MET A 854 15.94 -32.55 -16.11
N ILE A 855 15.06 -33.27 -15.43
CA ILE A 855 14.85 -33.19 -13.98
C ILE A 855 14.99 -34.57 -13.31
N PRO A 856 15.26 -34.61 -12.01
CA PRO A 856 15.13 -35.81 -11.19
C PRO A 856 13.72 -36.39 -11.20
N ASP A 857 13.62 -37.72 -11.10
CA ASP A 857 12.37 -38.48 -11.00
C ASP A 857 11.85 -38.62 -9.55
N THR A 858 12.58 -38.07 -8.59
CA THR A 858 12.36 -38.25 -7.15
C THR A 858 12.70 -36.97 -6.39
N TYR A 859 11.95 -36.69 -5.33
CA TYR A 859 12.19 -35.56 -4.44
C TYR A 859 13.57 -35.66 -3.77
N GLY A 860 14.33 -34.56 -3.77
CA GLY A 860 15.70 -34.50 -3.26
C GLY A 860 16.75 -35.18 -4.14
N GLY A 861 16.35 -35.79 -5.26
CA GLY A 861 17.29 -36.33 -6.24
C GLY A 861 18.08 -35.22 -6.94
N THR A 862 19.32 -35.53 -7.34
CA THR A 862 20.17 -34.61 -8.11
C THR A 862 20.46 -35.10 -9.52
N GLU A 863 20.16 -36.36 -9.82
CA GLU A 863 20.42 -36.98 -11.11
C GLU A 863 19.27 -36.70 -12.09
N PRO A 864 19.54 -36.04 -13.23
CA PRO A 864 18.50 -35.77 -14.23
C PRO A 864 18.12 -37.07 -14.97
N LYS A 865 16.85 -37.47 -14.87
CA LYS A 865 16.37 -38.76 -15.42
C LYS A 865 15.19 -38.63 -16.37
N ILE A 866 14.35 -37.61 -16.21
CA ILE A 866 13.15 -37.41 -17.04
C ILE A 866 13.19 -36.03 -17.70
N MET A 867 12.74 -35.95 -18.95
CA MET A 867 12.61 -34.68 -19.65
C MET A 867 11.33 -33.98 -19.20
N TRP A 868 11.46 -32.79 -18.60
CA TRP A 868 10.37 -31.89 -18.27
C TRP A 868 10.16 -30.88 -19.40
N TYR A 869 8.93 -30.77 -19.87
CA TYR A 869 8.55 -29.79 -20.88
C TYR A 869 7.87 -28.61 -20.22
N ARG A 870 8.20 -27.41 -20.68
CA ARG A 870 7.61 -26.18 -20.18
C ARG A 870 6.08 -26.23 -20.26
N TRP A 871 5.41 -25.82 -19.19
CA TRP A 871 3.95 -25.76 -19.06
C TRP A 871 3.24 -27.12 -19.11
N SER A 872 3.94 -28.19 -18.74
CA SER A 872 3.35 -29.53 -18.65
C SER A 872 2.17 -29.55 -17.68
N TYR A 873 2.28 -28.94 -16.50
CA TYR A 873 1.22 -28.93 -15.51
C TYR A 873 0.00 -28.14 -15.99
N SER A 874 0.21 -26.94 -16.55
CA SER A 874 -0.85 -26.15 -17.19
C SER A 874 -1.59 -26.95 -18.26
N LYS A 875 -0.87 -27.72 -19.08
CA LYS A 875 -1.47 -28.56 -20.12
C LYS A 875 -2.27 -29.73 -19.53
N TRP A 876 -1.75 -30.37 -18.49
CA TRP A 876 -2.48 -31.47 -17.83
C TRP A 876 -3.75 -30.98 -17.15
N PHE A 877 -3.77 -29.75 -16.66
CA PHE A 877 -5.00 -29.09 -16.21
C PHE A 877 -6.03 -29.00 -17.34
N ASP A 878 -5.66 -28.46 -18.51
CA ASP A 878 -6.59 -28.33 -19.66
C ASP A 878 -7.18 -29.67 -20.11
N GLU A 879 -6.38 -30.73 -20.04
CA GLU A 879 -6.79 -32.09 -20.41
C GLU A 879 -7.71 -32.76 -19.36
N SER A 880 -7.78 -32.22 -18.14
CA SER A 880 -8.52 -32.78 -17.01
C SER A 880 -9.50 -31.77 -16.38
N PHE A 881 -9.15 -31.14 -15.27
CA PHE A 881 -10.02 -30.26 -14.49
C PHE A 881 -10.32 -28.92 -15.19
N GLY A 882 -9.50 -28.51 -16.16
CA GLY A 882 -9.71 -27.35 -17.02
C GLY A 882 -10.60 -27.63 -18.22
N LYS A 883 -11.02 -28.88 -18.45
CA LYS A 883 -11.84 -29.26 -19.59
C LYS A 883 -13.21 -28.58 -19.53
N LEU A 884 -13.51 -27.81 -20.56
CA LEU A 884 -14.82 -27.16 -20.75
C LEU A 884 -15.83 -28.19 -21.28
N LYS A 885 -17.12 -27.96 -21.00
CA LYS A 885 -18.21 -28.74 -21.60
C LYS A 885 -18.17 -28.55 -23.12
N ASP A 886 -18.44 -29.62 -23.87
CA ASP A 886 -18.56 -29.54 -25.32
C ASP A 886 -19.62 -28.49 -25.67
N GLN A 887 -19.20 -27.44 -26.40
CA GLN A 887 -20.07 -26.36 -26.82
C GLN A 887 -21.09 -26.91 -27.83
N LYS A 888 -22.38 -26.78 -27.53
CA LYS A 888 -23.48 -27.13 -28.44
C LYS A 888 -23.93 -25.93 -29.24
#